data_AF-A0A429ZVE2-F1
#
_entry.id   AF-A0A429ZVE2-F1
#
_cell.length_a   1.000
_cell.length_b   1.000
_cell.length_c   1.000
_cell.angle_alpha   90.00
_cell.angle_beta   90.00
_cell.angle_gamma   90.00
#
_symmetry.space_group_name_H-M   'P 1'
#
loop_
_entity.id
_entity.type
_entity.pdbx_description
1 polymer ?
#
loop_
_entity_poly.entity_id
_entity_poly.type
_entity_poly.pdbx_seq_one_letter_code
_entity_poly.pdbx_strand_id
1 'polypeptide(L)'
;MLLKGLNQMNEEKGEIILMKKVKLTTATLAILAGSVVAPLVSQAEDATTASAPKTEQTTKASTTEATKTVASTEEAAKTPAPTAPKASVKAADTSKKFATSVYVDQIEALNNLTRDEKTAYNVRIQQAGVAGNEAGAQQVVAEAKGVSQARTDLAAKKAEARKAVLALYTSGNVKITGKQKEAFDKQIDAATTIAEVDAVVAAAKSAGDLTDAQNQLRRDIDTALENGKISQDLRNELQNEAIAAKNNDQLAVVRGKLDVAVALTDAQVTAEQELGEIGYKLGSDYHEYLAQIRAAKSAEEVNSILEKAKNQAVLHDAKEDAKVKISAITHKYGLSSADYWKFANQADAATTIEEVNAAVAAAQTAGELKEARAKAQEDLHSIGYLLGSDYYTYKDKINDAATIDEVNSILAEAQAQAKTQEARETAKQEITQFYYDGKISLDEYYNYDKLLDGAKSVDEVEAIVIDASKLGQSRYDAKQEIKGYGDADKLTKTEVKYWNKLVDDAMTSKEVEEVMNSLRAELGLVTSTDTSSETSATTDTSSETSATTDTSSETSATTDTNTSSETSATTDTNTSSETSTKPTSSTTGKTTGKTTGKTTTTTAKKGTVTSTAKKAGQSTVAKKAEAKKAEAKKALPKTNDTVNSGLVAGGLMSVLTAAFLFFRKGK
;
A
#
# COMPACT_ATOMS: atom_id res chain seq x y z
N MET A 1 50.27 -41.92 20.21
CA MET A 1 49.18 -41.52 21.11
C MET A 1 49.22 -40.02 21.31
N LEU A 2 48.43 -39.28 20.55
CA LEU A 2 48.10 -37.85 20.70
C LEU A 2 46.94 -37.56 19.72
N LEU A 3 46.19 -36.47 19.93
CA LEU A 3 44.97 -36.09 19.18
C LEU A 3 43.80 -37.10 19.25
N LYS A 4 43.10 -37.10 20.39
CA LYS A 4 41.63 -37.26 20.51
C LYS A 4 41.21 -36.53 21.78
N GLY A 5 40.40 -35.47 21.69
CA GLY A 5 40.07 -34.67 22.88
C GLY A 5 39.34 -33.33 22.71
N LEU A 6 39.05 -32.86 21.48
CA LEU A 6 38.15 -31.71 21.25
C LEU A 6 37.12 -32.04 20.17
N ASN A 7 35.95 -32.58 20.58
CA ASN A 7 34.67 -32.47 19.88
C ASN A 7 33.53 -33.10 20.70
N GLN A 8 33.26 -32.54 21.89
CA GLN A 8 32.03 -32.80 22.66
C GLN A 8 31.87 -31.76 23.78
N MET A 9 31.10 -30.70 23.49
CA MET A 9 30.39 -29.78 24.42
C MET A 9 29.97 -28.54 23.60
N ASN A 10 28.87 -28.65 22.83
CA ASN A 10 28.15 -27.47 22.33
C ASN A 10 26.67 -27.78 21.99
N GLU A 11 26.04 -28.64 22.80
CA GLU A 11 24.59 -28.90 22.79
C GLU A 11 24.09 -28.88 24.24
N GLU A 12 23.69 -27.71 24.73
CA GLU A 12 22.58 -27.51 25.67
C GLU A 12 22.36 -26.01 25.95
N LYS A 13 21.12 -25.65 26.34
CA LYS A 13 20.66 -24.30 26.74
C LYS A 13 20.38 -23.29 25.61
N GLY A 14 19.59 -23.71 24.63
CA GLY A 14 18.69 -22.80 23.92
C GLY A 14 17.37 -22.62 24.69
N GLU A 15 17.28 -21.61 25.55
CA GLU A 15 16.01 -21.19 26.17
C GLU A 15 15.82 -19.68 25.99
N ILE A 16 15.27 -19.30 24.83
CA ILE A 16 15.06 -17.91 24.44
C ILE A 16 13.79 -17.39 25.11
N ILE A 17 13.95 -16.53 26.13
CA ILE A 17 12.81 -15.86 26.77
C ILE A 17 12.16 -14.90 25.77
N LEU A 18 10.97 -15.29 25.29
CA LEU A 18 10.18 -14.55 24.32
C LEU A 18 9.56 -13.29 24.95
N MET A 19 10.33 -12.20 25.02
CA MET A 19 9.83 -10.90 25.50
C MET A 19 8.68 -10.40 24.61
N LYS A 20 7.45 -10.48 25.12
CA LYS A 20 6.25 -9.99 24.44
C LYS A 20 6.34 -8.49 24.22
N LYS A 21 6.14 -8.03 22.98
CA LYS A 21 5.92 -6.62 22.65
C LYS A 21 4.67 -6.11 23.36
N VAL A 22 4.83 -5.44 24.50
CA VAL A 22 3.74 -4.67 25.14
C VAL A 22 3.58 -3.38 24.35
N LYS A 23 2.37 -3.15 23.81
CA LYS A 23 2.04 -1.87 23.16
C LYS A 23 1.93 -0.79 24.23
N LEU A 24 2.71 0.28 24.10
CA LEU A 24 2.68 1.42 25.02
C LEU A 24 1.47 2.31 24.66
N THR A 25 0.31 2.03 25.25
CA THR A 25 -0.93 2.79 24.99
C THR A 25 -1.02 3.99 25.91
N THR A 26 -0.88 5.20 25.36
CA THR A 26 -0.96 6.47 26.10
C THR A 26 -2.35 6.72 26.68
N ALA A 27 -2.52 6.60 28.00
CA ALA A 27 -3.75 7.01 28.69
C ALA A 27 -3.55 7.37 30.18
N THR A 28 -4.23 8.45 30.61
CA THR A 28 -4.64 8.75 32.00
C THR A 28 -3.55 8.98 33.06
N LEU A 29 -2.95 10.18 33.01
CA LEU A 29 -2.20 10.79 34.12
C LEU A 29 -3.16 11.39 35.18
N ALA A 30 -3.48 10.68 36.27
CA ALA A 30 -4.19 11.23 37.43
C ALA A 30 -4.06 10.35 38.70
N ILE A 31 -4.35 10.95 39.86
CA ILE A 31 -4.31 10.41 41.23
C ILE A 31 -2.89 10.23 41.80
N LEU A 32 -2.48 10.79 42.94
CA LEU A 32 -2.80 11.95 43.80
C LEU A 32 -1.75 11.83 44.94
N ALA A 33 -1.19 12.93 45.44
CA ALA A 33 -0.06 12.87 46.38
C ALA A 33 -0.43 12.32 47.78
N GLY A 34 0.54 11.67 48.43
CA GLY A 34 0.39 11.06 49.77
C GLY A 34 1.70 10.95 50.57
N SER A 35 2.69 11.80 50.31
CA SER A 35 4.00 11.78 50.98
C SER A 35 4.15 12.95 51.96
N VAL A 36 4.13 12.64 53.27
CA VAL A 36 4.45 13.61 54.33
C VAL A 36 5.98 13.78 54.39
N VAL A 37 6.49 14.82 53.74
CA VAL A 37 7.90 15.23 53.82
C VAL A 37 7.99 16.46 54.74
N ALA A 38 8.60 16.30 55.90
CA ALA A 38 8.88 17.42 56.81
C ALA A 38 9.96 18.36 56.20
N PRO A 39 9.83 19.69 56.36
CA PRO A 39 10.74 20.64 55.72
C PRO A 39 12.12 20.66 56.39
N LEU A 40 13.18 20.60 55.58
CA LEU A 40 14.54 20.92 56.00
C LEU A 40 14.68 22.44 56.18
N VAL A 41 14.73 22.89 57.43
CA VAL A 41 15.04 24.28 57.77
C VAL A 41 16.54 24.53 57.59
N SER A 42 16.89 25.50 56.75
CA SER A 42 18.22 26.12 56.74
C SER A 42 18.16 27.44 57.51
N GLN A 43 19.05 27.62 58.48
CA GLN A 43 19.35 28.94 59.05
C GLN A 43 20.49 29.58 58.25
N ALA A 44 20.48 30.91 58.18
CA ALA A 44 21.61 31.75 57.81
C ALA A 44 21.54 33.01 58.68
N GLU A 45 22.66 33.42 59.26
CA GLU A 45 22.73 34.57 60.18
C GLU A 45 23.12 35.88 59.46
N ASP A 46 22.79 36.97 60.15
CA ASP A 46 22.77 38.38 59.74
C ASP A 46 23.93 38.97 58.90
N ALA A 47 23.55 39.97 58.10
CA ALA A 47 24.23 41.27 58.13
C ALA A 47 23.21 42.41 57.91
N THR A 48 23.28 43.49 58.70
CA THR A 48 22.29 44.58 58.72
C THR A 48 22.68 45.77 57.84
N THR A 49 21.69 46.50 57.30
CA THR A 49 21.51 47.95 57.56
C THR A 49 20.17 48.49 57.04
N ALA A 50 19.73 49.63 57.58
CA ALA A 50 18.36 50.13 57.46
C ALA A 50 18.13 51.07 56.27
N SER A 51 16.88 51.13 55.79
CA SER A 51 16.07 52.35 55.94
C SER A 51 14.56 52.11 55.74
N ALA A 52 13.74 53.05 56.20
CA ALA A 52 12.28 53.13 56.10
C ALA A 52 11.91 54.51 55.45
N PRO A 53 10.64 54.99 55.33
CA PRO A 53 9.37 54.43 55.85
C PRO A 53 8.10 54.63 54.96
N LYS A 54 6.92 54.20 55.50
CA LYS A 54 5.53 54.65 55.20
C LYS A 54 4.95 54.25 53.81
N THR A 55 3.62 54.18 53.59
CA THR A 55 2.44 54.58 54.42
C THR A 55 1.24 53.63 54.18
N GLU A 56 0.19 53.70 55.04
CA GLU A 56 -1.28 53.45 54.85
C GLU A 56 -1.79 52.49 53.74
N GLN A 57 -2.82 51.64 53.94
CA GLN A 57 -4.24 52.02 54.16
C GLN A 57 -5.08 50.75 54.53
N THR A 58 -5.53 50.54 55.77
CA THR A 58 -6.89 50.78 56.35
C THR A 58 -8.15 50.20 55.65
N THR A 59 -8.99 49.52 56.45
CA THR A 59 -10.42 49.12 56.22
C THR A 59 -10.73 48.08 55.12
N LYS A 60 -11.83 47.29 55.15
CA LYS A 60 -13.01 47.10 56.02
C LYS A 60 -13.42 45.61 55.89
N ALA A 61 -13.62 44.82 56.96
CA ALA A 61 -14.85 44.71 57.74
C ALA A 61 -16.15 44.58 56.92
N SER A 62 -16.72 43.36 56.88
CA SER A 62 -18.17 43.13 56.71
C SER A 62 -18.62 41.85 57.41
N THR A 63 -19.53 42.01 58.37
CA THR A 63 -20.56 41.03 58.78
C THR A 63 -21.56 40.83 57.60
N THR A 64 -22.59 39.97 57.59
CA THR A 64 -23.50 39.55 58.67
C THR A 64 -24.25 38.24 58.30
N GLU A 65 -24.75 37.52 59.32
CA GLU A 65 -25.98 36.68 59.32
C GLU A 65 -26.16 35.46 58.35
N ALA A 66 -27.14 34.57 58.59
CA ALA A 66 -27.30 33.63 59.72
C ALA A 66 -28.60 32.78 59.58
N THR A 67 -28.46 31.45 59.41
CA THR A 67 -29.50 30.41 59.64
C THR A 67 -28.75 29.05 59.72
N LYS A 68 -28.83 28.14 60.71
CA LYS A 68 -29.90 27.75 61.67
C LYS A 68 -31.11 27.15 60.91
N THR A 69 -31.69 25.96 61.19
CA THR A 69 -31.55 24.90 62.23
C THR A 69 -32.21 23.60 61.66
N VAL A 70 -32.10 22.35 62.14
CA VAL A 70 -31.59 21.72 63.38
C VAL A 70 -30.99 20.33 63.04
N ALA A 71 -29.92 19.91 63.73
CA ALA A 71 -29.63 18.50 64.05
C ALA A 71 -28.69 18.47 65.27
N SER A 72 -29.20 18.12 66.46
CA SER A 72 -28.42 18.14 67.71
C SER A 72 -28.48 16.82 68.43
N THR A 73 -27.30 16.29 68.78
CA THR A 73 -27.12 15.44 69.96
C THR A 73 -25.83 15.86 70.65
N GLU A 74 -25.98 16.76 71.61
CA GLU A 74 -24.98 17.12 72.61
C GLU A 74 -24.90 16.02 73.68
N GLU A 75 -23.72 15.72 74.21
CA GLU A 75 -23.42 15.70 75.66
C GLU A 75 -21.94 15.32 75.91
N ALA A 76 -21.38 15.80 77.03
CA ALA A 76 -19.99 15.59 77.40
C ALA A 76 -19.83 14.70 78.65
N ALA A 77 -18.95 13.71 78.57
CA ALA A 77 -18.33 13.03 79.72
C ALA A 77 -16.82 12.96 79.43
N LYS A 78 -15.91 13.65 80.13
CA LYS A 78 -15.86 14.05 81.54
C LYS A 78 -16.10 12.85 82.48
N THR A 79 -14.99 12.25 82.91
CA THR A 79 -14.88 11.05 83.71
C THR A 79 -15.76 11.06 84.97
N PRO A 80 -16.61 10.03 85.16
CA PRO A 80 -17.02 9.53 86.47
C PRO A 80 -16.41 8.13 86.70
N ALA A 81 -16.31 7.71 87.96
CA ALA A 81 -15.85 6.36 88.29
C ALA A 81 -16.95 5.31 88.02
N PRO A 82 -16.64 4.14 87.44
CA PRO A 82 -17.57 3.02 87.39
C PRO A 82 -17.72 2.40 88.79
N THR A 83 -18.88 2.62 89.42
CA THR A 83 -19.27 1.93 90.66
C THR A 83 -19.43 0.43 90.43
N ALA A 84 -18.96 -0.38 91.39
CA ALA A 84 -18.86 -1.82 91.22
C ALA A 84 -20.22 -2.57 91.28
N PRO A 85 -20.39 -3.66 90.50
CA PRO A 85 -21.38 -4.68 90.79
C PRO A 85 -20.91 -5.58 91.96
N LYS A 86 -21.65 -5.59 93.07
CA LYS A 86 -21.41 -6.53 94.19
C LYS A 86 -22.15 -7.85 93.98
N ALA A 87 -21.42 -8.94 93.77
CA ALA A 87 -21.87 -10.32 94.00
C ALA A 87 -20.64 -11.22 94.31
N SER A 88 -20.09 -11.16 95.53
CA SER A 88 -20.42 -12.09 96.62
C SER A 88 -19.72 -13.46 96.57
N VAL A 89 -18.39 -13.46 96.72
CA VAL A 89 -17.64 -14.54 97.39
C VAL A 89 -17.08 -13.91 98.67
N LYS A 90 -17.79 -14.00 99.80
CA LYS A 90 -17.77 -15.10 100.78
C LYS A 90 -16.38 -15.22 101.44
N ALA A 91 -16.28 -14.79 102.70
CA ALA A 91 -15.02 -14.63 103.41
C ALA A 91 -14.38 -15.97 103.84
N ALA A 92 -13.24 -16.28 103.23
CA ALA A 92 -12.21 -17.25 103.58
C ALA A 92 -11.06 -17.02 102.56
N ASP A 93 -9.77 -17.19 102.83
CA ASP A 93 -9.01 -17.43 104.06
C ASP A 93 -7.62 -16.75 103.85
N THR A 94 -6.91 -16.41 104.92
CA THR A 94 -5.47 -16.05 105.00
C THR A 94 -4.77 -15.68 103.68
N SER A 95 -5.10 -14.51 103.12
CA SER A 95 -4.37 -13.95 101.98
C SER A 95 -2.92 -13.63 102.36
N LYS A 96 -2.00 -14.52 102.00
CA LYS A 96 -0.55 -14.28 102.13
C LYS A 96 -0.19 -13.02 101.35
N LYS A 97 0.12 -11.93 102.06
CA LYS A 97 0.84 -10.80 101.48
C LYS A 97 2.20 -11.31 101.02
N PHE A 98 2.38 -11.47 99.72
CA PHE A 98 3.66 -11.89 99.15
C PHE A 98 4.70 -10.77 99.32
N ALA A 99 5.99 -11.14 99.36
CA ALA A 99 7.07 -10.18 99.46
C ALA A 99 7.25 -9.43 98.14
N THR A 100 6.88 -8.16 98.09
CA THR A 100 7.01 -7.32 96.88
C THR A 100 8.45 -6.98 96.54
N SER A 101 9.41 -7.14 97.46
CA SER A 101 10.84 -6.85 97.25
C SER A 101 11.40 -7.56 96.02
N VAL A 102 11.18 -8.87 95.89
CA VAL A 102 11.67 -9.68 94.75
C VAL A 102 11.18 -9.17 93.39
N TYR A 103 10.03 -8.48 93.35
CA TYR A 103 9.50 -7.85 92.14
C TYR A 103 10.06 -6.43 91.93
N VAL A 104 10.29 -5.66 93.01
CA VAL A 104 10.97 -4.34 92.96
C VAL A 104 12.44 -4.48 92.55
N ASP A 105 13.16 -5.45 93.10
CA ASP A 105 14.57 -5.73 92.76
C ASP A 105 14.72 -6.05 91.27
N GLN A 106 13.72 -6.71 90.68
CA GLN A 106 13.66 -7.00 89.23
C GLN A 106 13.33 -5.78 88.36
N ILE A 107 12.72 -4.72 88.90
CA ILE A 107 12.59 -3.42 88.22
C ILE A 107 13.90 -2.64 88.34
N GLU A 108 14.54 -2.65 89.52
CA GLU A 108 15.77 -1.90 89.73
C GLU A 108 16.96 -2.45 88.92
N ALA A 109 16.98 -3.76 88.64
CA ALA A 109 17.97 -4.37 87.74
C ALA A 109 17.87 -3.91 86.26
N LEU A 110 16.79 -3.22 85.84
CA LEU A 110 16.59 -2.77 84.46
C LEU A 110 17.25 -1.40 84.23
N ASN A 111 18.48 -1.43 83.69
CA ASN A 111 19.37 -0.25 83.61
C ASN A 111 18.96 0.82 82.58
N ASN A 112 17.94 0.58 81.75
CA ASN A 112 17.49 1.49 80.68
C ASN A 112 16.07 2.06 80.89
N LEU A 113 15.50 1.87 82.08
CA LEU A 113 14.35 2.66 82.55
C LEU A 113 14.84 3.82 83.42
N THR A 114 14.19 4.97 83.26
CA THR A 114 14.43 6.15 84.09
C THR A 114 13.99 5.90 85.53
N ARG A 115 14.49 6.74 86.45
CA ARG A 115 14.11 6.68 87.87
C ARG A 115 12.59 6.80 88.08
N ASP A 116 11.93 7.63 87.29
CA ASP A 116 10.51 7.93 87.44
C ASP A 116 9.65 6.78 86.89
N GLU A 117 10.05 6.16 85.77
CA GLU A 117 9.43 4.94 85.25
C GLU A 117 9.58 3.78 86.24
N LYS A 118 10.79 3.53 86.75
CA LYS A 118 11.03 2.54 87.81
C LYS A 118 10.14 2.78 89.02
N THR A 119 10.03 4.05 89.46
CA THR A 119 9.15 4.45 90.56
C THR A 119 7.68 4.14 90.24
N ALA A 120 7.20 4.45 89.04
CA ALA A 120 5.82 4.14 88.62
C ALA A 120 5.54 2.62 88.56
N TYR A 121 6.48 1.82 88.06
CA TYR A 121 6.40 0.36 88.09
C TYR A 121 6.41 -0.20 89.53
N ASN A 122 7.29 0.31 90.40
CA ASN A 122 7.37 -0.06 91.81
C ASN A 122 6.08 0.29 92.57
N VAL A 123 5.44 1.43 92.30
CA VAL A 123 4.13 1.80 92.87
C VAL A 123 3.03 0.82 92.43
N ARG A 124 2.99 0.43 91.15
CA ARG A 124 2.03 -0.57 90.63
C ARG A 124 2.25 -1.95 91.27
N ILE A 125 3.50 -2.36 91.51
CA ILE A 125 3.85 -3.60 92.23
C ILE A 125 3.40 -3.53 93.69
N GLN A 126 3.61 -2.41 94.39
CA GLN A 126 3.15 -2.22 95.77
C GLN A 126 1.61 -2.28 95.87
N GLN A 127 0.90 -1.66 94.93
CA GLN A 127 -0.57 -1.75 94.85
C GLN A 127 -1.05 -3.20 94.64
N ALA A 128 -0.42 -3.95 93.74
CA ALA A 128 -0.71 -5.37 93.54
C ALA A 128 -0.43 -6.22 94.79
N GLY A 129 0.64 -5.92 95.53
CA GLY A 129 0.97 -6.53 96.82
C GLY A 129 -0.04 -6.26 97.92
N VAL A 130 -0.56 -5.03 98.02
CA VAL A 130 -1.64 -4.67 98.96
C VAL A 130 -2.94 -5.40 98.61
N ALA A 131 -3.22 -5.61 97.32
CA ALA A 131 -4.36 -6.37 96.83
C ALA A 131 -4.20 -7.90 96.88
N GLY A 132 -3.02 -8.43 97.25
CA GLY A 132 -2.72 -9.86 97.24
C GLY A 132 -2.63 -10.49 95.83
N ASN A 133 -2.54 -9.68 94.77
CA ASN A 133 -2.53 -10.14 93.39
C ASN A 133 -1.10 -10.31 92.85
N GLU A 134 -0.50 -11.47 93.13
CA GLU A 134 0.88 -11.77 92.69
C GLU A 134 1.00 -11.85 91.15
N ALA A 135 -0.01 -12.39 90.46
CA ALA A 135 -0.05 -12.40 89.00
C ALA A 135 -0.04 -10.98 88.41
N GLY A 136 -0.70 -10.03 89.07
CA GLY A 136 -0.63 -8.61 88.72
C GLY A 136 0.77 -8.02 88.87
N ALA A 137 1.49 -8.34 89.95
CA ALA A 137 2.88 -7.91 90.12
C ALA A 137 3.81 -8.53 89.06
N GLN A 138 3.62 -9.82 88.74
CA GLN A 138 4.32 -10.50 87.65
C GLN A 138 4.07 -9.84 86.29
N GLN A 139 2.81 -9.48 86.00
CA GLN A 139 2.46 -8.77 84.76
C GLN A 139 3.12 -7.39 84.66
N VAL A 140 3.18 -6.63 85.77
CA VAL A 140 3.83 -5.31 85.81
C VAL A 140 5.36 -5.43 85.60
N VAL A 141 6.00 -6.46 86.16
CA VAL A 141 7.43 -6.74 85.90
C VAL A 141 7.66 -7.24 84.45
N ALA A 142 6.74 -8.03 83.89
CA ALA A 142 6.80 -8.44 82.49
C ALA A 142 6.66 -7.26 81.52
N GLU A 143 5.76 -6.31 81.81
CA GLU A 143 5.60 -5.07 81.05
C GLU A 143 6.88 -4.23 81.07
N ALA A 144 7.45 -3.98 82.26
CA ALA A 144 8.70 -3.24 82.41
C ALA A 144 9.88 -3.92 81.70
N LYS A 145 9.98 -5.25 81.77
CA LYS A 145 10.97 -6.04 81.01
C LYS A 145 10.76 -5.93 79.49
N GLY A 146 9.51 -5.90 79.02
CA GLY A 146 9.17 -5.65 77.62
C GLY A 146 9.62 -4.28 77.13
N VAL A 147 9.34 -3.21 77.90
CA VAL A 147 9.81 -1.85 77.61
C VAL A 147 11.34 -1.76 77.63
N SER A 148 11.99 -2.40 78.62
CA SER A 148 13.44 -2.53 78.68
C SER A 148 14.01 -3.23 77.43
N GLN A 149 13.42 -4.35 77.01
CA GLN A 149 13.93 -5.09 75.85
C GLN A 149 13.74 -4.28 74.56
N ALA A 150 12.57 -3.70 74.33
CA ALA A 150 12.30 -2.86 73.16
C ALA A 150 13.26 -1.66 73.04
N ARG A 151 13.69 -1.07 74.17
CA ARG A 151 14.73 -0.02 74.18
C ARG A 151 16.11 -0.55 73.80
N THR A 152 16.48 -1.73 74.29
CA THR A 152 17.74 -2.40 73.92
C THR A 152 17.77 -2.75 72.43
N ASP A 153 16.67 -3.31 71.91
CA ASP A 153 16.54 -3.70 70.50
C ASP A 153 16.58 -2.47 69.58
N LEU A 154 15.89 -1.38 69.95
CA LEU A 154 15.97 -0.11 69.24
C LEU A 154 17.39 0.47 69.25
N ALA A 155 18.10 0.44 70.39
CA ALA A 155 19.47 0.94 70.48
C ALA A 155 20.45 0.13 69.62
N ALA A 156 20.31 -1.21 69.63
CA ALA A 156 21.07 -2.09 68.75
C ALA A 156 20.77 -1.79 67.27
N LYS A 157 19.49 -1.66 66.90
CA LYS A 157 19.04 -1.33 65.55
C LYS A 157 19.58 0.02 65.06
N LYS A 158 19.62 1.05 65.92
CA LYS A 158 20.26 2.35 65.59
C LYS A 158 21.75 2.18 65.33
N ALA A 159 22.46 1.36 66.11
CA ALA A 159 23.88 1.09 65.89
C ALA A 159 24.15 0.33 64.56
N GLU A 160 23.27 -0.58 64.16
CA GLU A 160 23.30 -1.23 62.84
C GLU A 160 23.02 -0.25 61.70
N ALA A 161 22.00 0.59 61.85
CA ALA A 161 21.64 1.61 60.86
C ALA A 161 22.78 2.59 60.61
N ARG A 162 23.47 3.05 61.66
CA ARG A 162 24.68 3.87 61.54
C ARG A 162 25.80 3.18 60.77
N LYS A 163 26.02 1.87 60.97
CA LYS A 163 27.00 1.09 60.20
C LYS A 163 26.61 1.02 58.72
N ALA A 164 25.32 0.81 58.42
CA ALA A 164 24.82 0.77 57.04
C ALA A 164 24.97 2.13 56.33
N VAL A 165 24.58 3.23 56.99
CA VAL A 165 24.75 4.60 56.48
C VAL A 165 26.23 4.97 56.32
N LEU A 166 27.09 4.58 57.26
CA LEU A 166 28.54 4.77 57.15
C LEU A 166 29.13 4.00 55.96
N ALA A 167 28.71 2.75 55.74
CA ALA A 167 29.19 1.93 54.63
C ALA A 167 28.87 2.52 53.25
N LEU A 168 27.76 3.26 53.11
CA LEU A 168 27.41 4.00 51.88
C LEU A 168 28.26 5.27 51.68
N TYR A 169 28.87 5.80 52.75
CA TYR A 169 29.78 6.95 52.70
C TYR A 169 31.25 6.53 52.54
N THR A 170 31.67 5.41 53.14
CA THR A 170 33.07 4.94 53.12
C THR A 170 33.34 3.80 52.13
N SER A 171 32.39 3.45 51.27
CA SER A 171 32.61 2.52 50.16
C SER A 171 33.58 3.11 49.12
N GLY A 172 34.32 2.25 48.42
CA GLY A 172 35.31 2.68 47.41
C GLY A 172 34.72 3.56 46.29
N ASN A 173 33.43 3.37 45.98
CA ASN A 173 32.58 4.39 45.37
C ASN A 173 31.73 5.02 46.49
N VAL A 174 31.93 6.30 46.77
CA VAL A 174 31.14 7.04 47.79
C VAL A 174 29.72 7.22 47.24
N LYS A 175 28.74 6.53 47.82
CA LYS A 175 27.35 6.51 47.33
C LYS A 175 26.49 7.64 47.90
N ILE A 176 26.81 8.17 49.08
CA ILE A 176 26.11 9.32 49.67
C ILE A 176 27.10 10.39 50.10
N THR A 177 26.73 11.66 49.96
CA THR A 177 27.56 12.78 50.43
C THR A 177 27.62 12.85 51.96
N GLY A 178 28.65 13.51 52.51
CA GLY A 178 28.75 13.74 53.96
C GLY A 178 27.52 14.44 54.54
N LYS A 179 26.93 15.40 53.81
CA LYS A 179 25.69 16.08 54.21
C LYS A 179 24.48 15.13 54.27
N GLN A 180 24.35 14.20 53.33
CA GLN A 180 23.32 13.16 53.38
C GLN A 180 23.57 12.19 54.55
N LYS A 181 24.82 11.75 54.76
CA LYS A 181 25.20 10.91 55.90
C LYS A 181 24.79 11.55 57.23
N GLU A 182 25.15 12.83 57.46
CA GLU A 182 24.77 13.59 58.65
C GLU A 182 23.24 13.74 58.82
N ALA A 183 22.50 13.92 57.72
CA ALA A 183 21.04 13.99 57.75
C ALA A 183 20.43 12.64 58.17
N PHE A 184 20.91 11.52 57.62
CA PHE A 184 20.45 10.18 57.99
C PHE A 184 20.86 9.81 59.42
N ASP A 185 22.07 10.16 59.89
CA ASP A 185 22.47 9.98 61.29
C ASP A 185 21.51 10.71 62.25
N LYS A 186 21.14 11.96 61.95
CA LYS A 186 20.16 12.74 62.75
C LYS A 186 18.77 12.10 62.74
N GLN A 187 18.34 11.52 61.62
CA GLN A 187 17.07 10.80 61.52
C GLN A 187 17.09 9.48 62.32
N ILE A 188 18.20 8.75 62.30
CA ILE A 188 18.40 7.56 63.16
C ILE A 188 18.33 7.94 64.65
N ASP A 189 18.93 9.07 65.04
CA ASP A 189 18.83 9.56 66.42
C ASP A 189 17.41 9.96 66.81
N ALA A 190 16.68 10.65 65.92
CA ALA A 190 15.30 11.08 66.15
C ALA A 190 14.27 9.91 66.20
N ALA A 191 14.52 8.81 65.49
CA ALA A 191 13.59 7.67 65.40
C ALA A 191 13.19 7.09 66.77
N THR A 192 11.90 6.83 66.98
CA THR A 192 11.35 6.30 68.24
C THR A 192 11.04 4.80 68.18
N THR A 193 10.99 4.23 66.97
CA THR A 193 10.63 2.85 66.67
C THR A 193 11.63 2.19 65.73
N ILE A 194 11.67 0.86 65.72
CA ILE A 194 12.50 0.08 64.79
C ILE A 194 12.09 0.33 63.33
N ALA A 195 10.79 0.49 63.06
CA ALA A 195 10.27 0.76 61.72
C ALA A 195 10.74 2.10 61.14
N GLU A 196 10.82 3.15 61.96
CA GLU A 196 11.40 4.43 61.54
C GLU A 196 12.90 4.30 61.22
N VAL A 197 13.65 3.53 62.04
CA VAL A 197 15.08 3.29 61.77
C VAL A 197 15.28 2.51 60.46
N ASP A 198 14.46 1.48 60.19
CA ASP A 198 14.50 0.75 58.91
C ASP A 198 14.10 1.62 57.72
N ALA A 199 13.11 2.51 57.87
CA ALA A 199 12.74 3.47 56.83
C ALA A 199 13.87 4.46 56.49
N VAL A 200 14.63 4.93 57.48
CA VAL A 200 15.80 5.79 57.27
C VAL A 200 16.93 5.02 56.56
N VAL A 201 17.17 3.76 56.92
CA VAL A 201 18.15 2.90 56.22
C VAL A 201 17.71 2.62 54.78
N ALA A 202 16.42 2.44 54.51
CA ALA A 202 15.89 2.29 53.16
C ALA A 202 16.10 3.58 52.33
N ALA A 203 15.76 4.74 52.87
CA ALA A 203 15.98 6.04 52.22
C ALA A 203 17.47 6.30 51.92
N ALA A 204 18.37 5.93 52.83
CA ALA A 204 19.81 6.03 52.63
C ALA A 204 20.31 5.13 51.49
N LYS A 205 19.82 3.88 51.40
CA LYS A 205 20.12 2.97 50.28
C LYS A 205 19.63 3.54 48.96
N SER A 206 18.36 3.97 48.88
CA SER A 206 17.79 4.55 47.64
C SER A 206 18.54 5.81 47.17
N ALA A 207 19.03 6.65 48.08
CA ALA A 207 19.90 7.79 47.74
C ALA A 207 21.27 7.34 47.18
N GLY A 208 21.80 6.22 47.67
CA GLY A 208 23.02 5.62 47.15
C GLY A 208 22.84 4.95 45.79
N ASP A 209 21.73 4.25 45.59
CA ASP A 209 21.41 3.57 44.33
C ASP A 209 21.11 4.57 43.21
N LEU A 210 20.48 5.72 43.53
CA LEU A 210 20.35 6.86 42.63
C LEU A 210 21.73 7.39 42.20
N THR A 211 22.66 7.57 43.15
CA THR A 211 24.01 8.09 42.85
C THR A 211 24.80 7.15 41.93
N ASP A 212 24.68 5.82 42.11
CA ASP A 212 25.26 4.85 41.18
C ASP A 212 24.61 4.93 39.79
N ALA A 213 23.28 5.05 39.71
CA ALA A 213 22.56 5.18 38.46
C ALA A 213 22.91 6.48 37.70
N GLN A 214 23.03 7.61 38.41
CA GLN A 214 23.51 8.88 37.85
C GLN A 214 24.92 8.74 37.27
N ASN A 215 25.82 8.09 38.01
CA ASN A 215 27.19 7.86 37.54
C ASN A 215 27.25 6.89 36.35
N GLN A 216 26.36 5.89 36.27
CA GLN A 216 26.26 5.03 35.10
C GLN A 216 25.74 5.80 33.88
N LEU A 217 24.62 6.53 34.00
CA LEU A 217 24.08 7.28 32.86
C LEU A 217 25.08 8.32 32.35
N ARG A 218 25.86 8.97 33.22
CA ARG A 218 26.92 9.90 32.81
C ARG A 218 28.04 9.22 32.01
N ARG A 219 28.43 7.98 32.38
CA ARG A 219 29.34 7.16 31.55
C ARG A 219 28.71 6.82 30.20
N ASP A 220 27.44 6.42 30.19
CA ASP A 220 26.73 6.08 28.94
C ASP A 220 26.63 7.31 27.99
N ILE A 221 26.39 8.51 28.54
CA ILE A 221 26.43 9.79 27.82
C ILE A 221 27.83 10.08 27.27
N ASP A 222 28.90 9.87 28.06
CA ASP A 222 30.28 10.09 27.61
C ASP A 222 30.67 9.09 26.49
N THR A 223 30.30 7.82 26.64
CA THR A 223 30.49 6.79 25.59
C THR A 223 29.68 7.12 24.32
N ALA A 224 28.51 7.75 24.41
CA ALA A 224 27.77 8.21 23.23
C ALA A 224 28.50 9.36 22.51
N LEU A 225 29.13 10.29 23.24
CA LEU A 225 29.95 11.35 22.66
C LEU A 225 31.23 10.77 22.01
N GLU A 226 31.93 9.85 22.67
CA GLU A 226 33.13 9.19 22.16
C GLU A 226 32.86 8.41 20.85
N ASN A 227 31.67 7.80 20.73
CA ASN A 227 31.22 7.13 19.51
C ASN A 227 30.58 8.08 18.47
N GLY A 228 30.63 9.41 18.68
CA GLY A 228 30.11 10.42 17.75
C GLY A 228 28.58 10.43 17.61
N LYS A 229 27.84 9.86 18.57
CA LYS A 229 26.37 9.71 18.54
C LYS A 229 25.60 10.91 19.10
N ILE A 230 26.29 11.82 19.78
CA ILE A 230 25.75 13.09 20.28
C ILE A 230 26.79 14.21 20.15
N SER A 231 26.34 15.46 20.09
CA SER A 231 27.24 16.62 20.13
C SER A 231 27.79 16.87 21.54
N GLN A 232 28.90 17.62 21.63
CA GLN A 232 29.47 18.03 22.92
C GLN A 232 28.50 18.89 23.75
N ASP A 233 27.67 19.70 23.10
CA ASP A 233 26.66 20.54 23.76
C ASP A 233 25.53 19.68 24.36
N LEU A 234 24.98 18.73 23.58
CA LEU A 234 23.95 17.80 24.05
C LEU A 234 24.49 16.90 25.18
N ARG A 235 25.75 16.45 25.08
CA ARG A 235 26.46 15.75 26.15
C ARG A 235 26.50 16.58 27.44
N ASN A 236 26.74 17.89 27.34
CA ASN A 236 26.78 18.78 28.50
C ASN A 236 25.38 19.04 29.08
N GLU A 237 24.35 19.19 28.24
CA GLU A 237 22.94 19.25 28.69
C GLU A 237 22.57 17.99 29.49
N LEU A 238 22.74 16.81 28.89
CA LEU A 238 22.34 15.54 29.50
C LEU A 238 23.13 15.22 30.77
N GLN A 239 24.43 15.57 30.86
CA GLN A 239 25.16 15.42 32.12
C GLN A 239 24.64 16.35 33.22
N ASN A 240 24.28 17.60 32.89
CA ASN A 240 23.72 18.53 33.87
C ASN A 240 22.34 18.05 34.37
N GLU A 241 21.47 17.57 33.48
CA GLU A 241 20.18 17.00 33.87
C GLU A 241 20.33 15.71 34.70
N ALA A 242 21.26 14.82 34.32
CA ALA A 242 21.54 13.61 35.09
C ALA A 242 22.01 13.92 36.52
N ILE A 243 22.83 14.97 36.71
CA ILE A 243 23.26 15.44 38.04
C ILE A 243 22.10 16.09 38.81
N ALA A 244 21.20 16.81 38.12
CA ALA A 244 20.07 17.51 38.74
C ALA A 244 18.89 16.57 39.12
N ALA A 245 18.83 15.37 38.56
CA ALA A 245 17.80 14.38 38.85
C ALA A 245 17.77 13.98 40.34
N LYS A 246 16.59 14.00 40.95
CA LYS A 246 16.36 13.73 42.38
C LYS A 246 15.80 12.34 42.67
N ASN A 247 15.44 11.60 41.62
CA ASN A 247 14.92 10.24 41.67
C ASN A 247 15.17 9.51 40.34
N ASN A 248 14.90 8.20 40.32
CA ASN A 248 15.12 7.36 39.14
C ASN A 248 14.18 7.71 37.97
N ASP A 249 12.98 8.24 38.25
CA ASP A 249 12.01 8.62 37.20
C ASP A 249 12.54 9.80 36.37
N GLN A 250 13.08 10.83 37.03
CA GLN A 250 13.74 11.95 36.36
C GLN A 250 14.98 11.48 35.58
N LEU A 251 15.75 10.55 36.14
CA LEU A 251 16.92 9.99 35.47
C LEU A 251 16.55 9.16 34.23
N ALA A 252 15.42 8.45 34.26
CA ALA A 252 14.88 7.71 33.12
C ALA A 252 14.44 8.63 31.97
N VAL A 253 13.97 9.86 32.25
CA VAL A 253 13.68 10.87 31.22
C VAL A 253 14.97 11.32 30.53
N VAL A 254 16.05 11.57 31.27
CA VAL A 254 17.37 11.93 30.69
C VAL A 254 17.93 10.77 29.86
N ARG A 255 17.72 9.52 30.31
CA ARG A 255 18.10 8.34 29.51
C ARG A 255 17.28 8.24 28.22
N GLY A 256 15.97 8.46 28.28
CA GLY A 256 15.11 8.50 27.08
C GLY A 256 15.54 9.57 26.07
N LYS A 257 15.99 10.75 26.51
CA LYS A 257 16.60 11.76 25.62
C LYS A 257 17.87 11.23 24.93
N LEU A 258 18.76 10.58 25.69
CA LEU A 258 19.99 9.98 25.15
C LEU A 258 19.67 8.91 24.10
N ASP A 259 18.78 7.96 24.45
CA ASP A 259 18.43 6.83 23.60
C ASP A 259 17.81 7.31 22.27
N VAL A 260 16.97 8.36 22.30
CA VAL A 260 16.40 9.01 21.09
C VAL A 260 17.48 9.70 20.25
N ALA A 261 18.42 10.40 20.86
CA ALA A 261 19.50 11.09 20.14
C ALA A 261 20.45 10.09 19.44
N VAL A 262 20.83 9.02 20.13
CA VAL A 262 21.64 7.92 19.57
C VAL A 262 20.90 7.25 18.41
N ALA A 263 19.62 6.93 18.58
CA ALA A 263 18.80 6.30 17.54
C ALA A 263 18.63 7.19 16.28
N LEU A 264 18.53 8.51 16.44
CA LEU A 264 18.53 9.45 15.32
C LEU A 264 19.87 9.39 14.54
N THR A 265 21.01 9.47 15.22
CA THR A 265 22.32 9.44 14.56
C THR A 265 22.64 8.07 13.94
N ASP A 266 22.20 6.97 14.55
CA ASP A 266 22.30 5.63 13.94
C ASP A 266 21.44 5.50 12.66
N ALA A 267 20.20 6.02 12.69
CA ALA A 267 19.35 6.08 11.51
C ALA A 267 19.96 6.95 10.41
N GLN A 268 20.50 8.14 10.75
CA GLN A 268 21.17 9.01 9.79
C GLN A 268 22.37 8.33 9.13
N VAL A 269 23.28 7.72 9.91
CA VAL A 269 24.46 7.03 9.36
C VAL A 269 24.06 5.87 8.45
N THR A 270 23.03 5.11 8.82
CA THR A 270 22.52 3.99 8.00
C THR A 270 21.90 4.51 6.70
N ALA A 271 21.07 5.56 6.78
CA ALA A 271 20.42 6.16 5.63
C ALA A 271 21.40 6.87 4.67
N GLU A 272 22.48 7.47 5.17
CA GLU A 272 23.55 8.00 4.32
C GLU A 272 24.29 6.89 3.55
N GLN A 273 24.46 5.71 4.15
CA GLN A 273 25.07 4.55 3.49
C GLN A 273 24.14 3.99 2.40
N GLU A 274 22.88 3.69 2.73
CA GLU A 274 21.89 3.19 1.76
C GLU A 274 21.62 4.19 0.62
N LEU A 275 21.55 5.50 0.93
CA LEU A 275 21.44 6.55 -0.09
C LEU A 275 22.67 6.60 -1.00
N GLY A 276 23.86 6.35 -0.45
CA GLY A 276 25.11 6.26 -1.20
C GLY A 276 25.12 5.13 -2.24
N GLU A 277 24.51 3.98 -1.92
CA GLU A 277 24.40 2.84 -2.85
C GLU A 277 23.48 3.14 -4.05
N ILE A 278 22.40 3.90 -3.86
CA ILE A 278 21.46 4.28 -4.92
C ILE A 278 21.78 5.63 -5.59
N GLY A 279 22.75 6.40 -5.07
CA GLY A 279 23.00 7.79 -5.46
C GLY A 279 23.27 8.02 -6.95
N TYR A 280 23.84 7.03 -7.65
CA TYR A 280 24.08 7.10 -9.10
C TYR A 280 22.79 7.11 -9.94
N LYS A 281 21.66 6.63 -9.41
CA LYS A 281 20.34 6.68 -10.03
C LYS A 281 19.58 7.97 -9.73
N LEU A 282 19.93 8.62 -8.62
CA LEU A 282 19.30 9.87 -8.18
C LEU A 282 19.92 11.10 -8.84
N GLY A 283 21.15 11.02 -9.35
CA GLY A 283 21.78 12.08 -10.13
C GLY A 283 21.87 13.41 -9.36
N SER A 284 21.09 14.40 -9.77
CA SER A 284 20.93 15.69 -9.07
C SER A 284 20.37 15.52 -7.65
N ASP A 285 19.40 14.63 -7.50
CA ASP A 285 18.49 14.57 -6.35
C ASP A 285 19.20 13.98 -5.12
N TYR A 286 20.28 13.21 -5.35
CA TYR A 286 21.11 12.60 -4.31
C TYR A 286 21.53 13.60 -3.23
N HIS A 287 22.01 14.78 -3.64
CA HIS A 287 22.48 15.79 -2.70
C HIS A 287 21.34 16.46 -1.92
N GLU A 288 20.13 16.51 -2.47
CA GLU A 288 18.97 17.02 -1.75
C GLU A 288 18.50 16.01 -0.70
N TYR A 289 18.32 14.75 -1.05
CA TYR A 289 18.00 13.69 -0.08
C TYR A 289 19.05 13.56 1.03
N LEU A 290 20.34 13.70 0.71
CA LEU A 290 21.42 13.70 1.69
C LEU A 290 21.34 14.90 2.66
N ALA A 291 20.98 16.08 2.15
CA ALA A 291 20.76 17.25 2.99
C ALA A 291 19.51 17.09 3.88
N GLN A 292 18.43 16.51 3.35
CA GLN A 292 17.22 16.21 4.11
C GLN A 292 17.49 15.21 5.25
N ILE A 293 18.19 14.10 5.00
CA ILE A 293 18.58 13.11 6.03
C ILE A 293 19.34 13.77 7.18
N ARG A 294 20.31 14.65 6.86
CA ARG A 294 21.13 15.36 7.85
C ARG A 294 20.36 16.44 8.64
N ALA A 295 19.30 16.98 8.05
CA ALA A 295 18.42 17.99 8.68
C ALA A 295 17.26 17.39 9.49
N ALA A 296 16.98 16.09 9.31
CA ALA A 296 15.91 15.38 9.99
C ALA A 296 16.09 15.33 11.52
N LYS A 297 14.97 15.29 12.25
CA LYS A 297 14.91 15.43 13.71
C LYS A 297 14.42 14.18 14.43
N SER A 298 14.01 13.14 13.68
CA SER A 298 13.70 11.82 14.23
C SER A 298 14.08 10.70 13.25
N ALA A 299 14.24 9.48 13.76
CA ALA A 299 14.57 8.32 12.94
C ALA A 299 13.46 7.97 11.92
N GLU A 300 12.20 8.27 12.26
CA GLU A 300 11.05 8.10 11.37
C GLU A 300 11.08 9.09 10.19
N GLU A 301 11.51 10.33 10.43
CA GLU A 301 11.70 11.34 9.39
C GLU A 301 12.84 10.92 8.44
N VAL A 302 13.99 10.49 8.98
CA VAL A 302 15.10 9.92 8.20
C VAL A 302 14.63 8.75 7.33
N ASN A 303 13.91 7.79 7.90
CA ASN A 303 13.40 6.63 7.17
C ASN A 303 12.39 7.06 6.08
N SER A 304 11.52 8.04 6.35
CA SER A 304 10.59 8.57 5.34
C SER A 304 11.30 9.24 4.16
N ILE A 305 12.41 9.94 4.41
CA ILE A 305 13.25 10.54 3.36
C ILE A 305 13.95 9.47 2.54
N LEU A 306 14.53 8.45 3.20
CA LEU A 306 15.21 7.33 2.56
C LEU A 306 14.28 6.50 1.66
N GLU A 307 13.06 6.18 2.13
CA GLU A 307 12.09 5.44 1.32
C GLU A 307 11.59 6.26 0.11
N LYS A 308 11.48 7.59 0.20
CA LYS A 308 11.23 8.45 -0.98
C LYS A 308 12.38 8.35 -1.99
N ALA A 309 13.63 8.40 -1.52
CA ALA A 309 14.81 8.26 -2.38
C ALA A 309 14.87 6.89 -3.07
N LYS A 310 14.58 5.79 -2.36
CA LYS A 310 14.47 4.44 -2.93
C LYS A 310 13.40 4.37 -4.03
N ASN A 311 12.21 4.92 -3.78
CA ASN A 311 11.13 4.95 -4.78
C ASN A 311 11.50 5.78 -6.02
N GLN A 312 12.15 6.94 -5.85
CA GLN A 312 12.68 7.76 -6.95
C GLN A 312 13.74 7.00 -7.77
N ALA A 313 14.62 6.23 -7.12
CA ALA A 313 15.62 5.41 -7.80
C ALA A 313 15.00 4.23 -8.59
N VAL A 314 13.92 3.62 -8.09
CA VAL A 314 13.15 2.59 -8.84
C VAL A 314 12.40 3.20 -10.02
N LEU A 315 11.85 4.41 -9.88
CA LEU A 315 11.23 5.14 -10.98
C LEU A 315 12.26 5.48 -12.08
N HIS A 316 13.49 5.86 -11.70
CA HIS A 316 14.58 6.08 -12.66
C HIS A 316 14.91 4.81 -13.45
N ASP A 317 15.06 3.66 -12.80
CA ASP A 317 15.28 2.38 -13.49
C ASP A 317 14.17 2.11 -14.51
N ALA A 318 12.90 2.26 -14.09
CA ALA A 318 11.74 2.02 -14.94
C ALA A 318 11.73 2.91 -16.21
N LYS A 319 12.19 4.16 -16.11
CA LYS A 319 12.29 5.10 -17.24
C LYS A 319 13.33 4.67 -18.27
N GLU A 320 14.52 4.23 -17.83
CA GLU A 320 15.53 3.71 -18.75
C GLU A 320 15.06 2.41 -19.43
N ASP A 321 14.47 1.50 -18.65
CA ASP A 321 13.89 0.25 -19.14
C ASP A 321 12.76 0.50 -20.16
N ALA A 322 11.95 1.55 -19.94
CA ALA A 322 10.91 1.99 -20.88
C ALA A 322 11.50 2.58 -22.15
N LYS A 323 12.55 3.40 -22.10
CA LYS A 323 13.23 3.94 -23.30
C LYS A 323 13.85 2.83 -24.15
N VAL A 324 14.41 1.78 -23.53
CA VAL A 324 14.87 0.57 -24.23
C VAL A 324 13.69 -0.15 -24.92
N LYS A 325 12.56 -0.35 -24.23
CA LYS A 325 11.35 -0.97 -24.81
C LYS A 325 10.77 -0.16 -25.97
N ILE A 326 10.64 1.17 -25.80
CA ILE A 326 10.14 2.11 -26.81
C ILE A 326 11.06 2.13 -28.05
N SER A 327 12.39 2.06 -27.86
CA SER A 327 13.34 1.90 -28.97
C SER A 327 13.12 0.58 -29.72
N ALA A 328 12.99 -0.54 -29.02
CA ALA A 328 12.72 -1.85 -29.63
C ALA A 328 11.39 -1.88 -30.39
N ILE A 329 10.32 -1.28 -29.85
CA ILE A 329 9.02 -1.11 -30.51
C ILE A 329 9.17 -0.24 -31.77
N THR A 330 9.87 0.90 -31.67
CA THR A 330 10.14 1.80 -32.81
C THR A 330 10.82 1.04 -33.94
N HIS A 331 11.84 0.23 -33.63
CA HIS A 331 12.52 -0.59 -34.63
C HIS A 331 11.67 -1.74 -35.18
N LYS A 332 10.87 -2.43 -34.34
CA LYS A 332 9.99 -3.53 -34.77
C LYS A 332 8.96 -3.08 -35.80
N TYR A 333 8.27 -1.97 -35.53
CA TYR A 333 7.18 -1.46 -36.35
C TYR A 333 7.63 -0.38 -37.36
N GLY A 334 8.93 -0.08 -37.41
CA GLY A 334 9.49 0.96 -38.27
C GLY A 334 8.88 2.34 -38.03
N LEU A 335 8.55 2.69 -36.78
CA LEU A 335 8.06 4.02 -36.41
C LEU A 335 9.15 5.09 -36.66
N SER A 336 8.75 6.36 -36.75
CA SER A 336 9.71 7.43 -37.01
C SER A 336 10.52 7.76 -35.75
N SER A 337 11.67 8.41 -35.93
CA SER A 337 12.43 8.96 -34.80
C SER A 337 11.65 10.04 -34.02
N ALA A 338 10.66 10.69 -34.63
CA ALA A 338 9.77 11.62 -33.94
C ALA A 338 8.79 10.89 -33.01
N ASP A 339 8.29 9.72 -33.42
CA ASP A 339 7.47 8.85 -32.56
C ASP A 339 8.29 8.32 -31.38
N TYR A 340 9.52 7.86 -31.63
CA TYR A 340 10.45 7.47 -30.55
C TYR A 340 10.60 8.59 -29.52
N TRP A 341 10.95 9.81 -29.94
CA TRP A 341 11.14 10.92 -29.01
C TRP A 341 9.84 11.34 -28.32
N LYS A 342 8.68 11.26 -28.99
CA LYS A 342 7.36 11.49 -28.37
C LYS A 342 7.13 10.56 -27.18
N PHE A 343 7.29 9.25 -27.37
CA PHE A 343 7.04 8.26 -26.31
C PHE A 343 8.17 8.23 -25.26
N ALA A 344 9.43 8.39 -25.65
CA ALA A 344 10.56 8.49 -24.73
C ALA A 344 10.43 9.72 -23.80
N ASN A 345 10.04 10.89 -24.33
CA ASN A 345 9.80 12.08 -23.52
C ASN A 345 8.58 11.90 -22.58
N GLN A 346 7.58 11.11 -22.95
CA GLN A 346 6.47 10.76 -22.04
C GLN A 346 6.95 9.88 -20.88
N ALA A 347 7.81 8.89 -21.13
CA ALA A 347 8.44 8.10 -20.08
C ALA A 347 9.34 8.97 -19.17
N ASP A 348 10.17 9.85 -19.74
CA ASP A 348 11.03 10.75 -18.96
C ASP A 348 10.24 11.77 -18.11
N ALA A 349 9.09 12.26 -18.61
CA ALA A 349 8.22 13.18 -17.89
C ALA A 349 7.33 12.52 -16.82
N ALA A 350 7.19 11.19 -16.83
CA ALA A 350 6.33 10.46 -15.88
C ALA A 350 6.73 10.66 -14.41
N THR A 351 5.75 10.66 -13.51
CA THR A 351 5.95 10.76 -12.05
C THR A 351 5.71 9.43 -11.31
N THR A 352 5.16 8.45 -12.02
CA THR A 352 4.77 7.12 -11.51
C THR A 352 5.20 6.00 -12.47
N ILE A 353 5.29 4.77 -11.98
CA ILE A 353 5.65 3.61 -12.82
C ILE A 353 4.50 3.28 -13.79
N GLU A 354 3.27 3.59 -13.38
CA GLU A 354 2.04 3.47 -14.15
C GLU A 354 2.07 4.38 -15.40
N GLU A 355 2.47 5.65 -15.25
CA GLU A 355 2.67 6.58 -16.37
C GLU A 355 3.82 6.15 -17.29
N VAL A 356 4.93 5.63 -16.73
CA VAL A 356 6.03 5.06 -17.51
C VAL A 356 5.56 3.89 -18.38
N ASN A 357 4.78 2.97 -17.80
CA ASN A 357 4.19 1.84 -18.53
C ASN A 357 3.17 2.29 -19.57
N ALA A 358 2.38 3.34 -19.29
CA ALA A 358 1.44 3.92 -20.25
C ALA A 358 2.15 4.50 -21.50
N ALA A 359 3.34 5.10 -21.35
CA ALA A 359 4.15 5.56 -22.48
C ALA A 359 4.64 4.40 -23.37
N VAL A 360 5.02 3.25 -22.76
CA VAL A 360 5.38 2.03 -23.51
C VAL A 360 4.17 1.44 -24.23
N ALA A 361 3.00 1.39 -23.56
CA ALA A 361 1.76 0.90 -24.16
C ALA A 361 1.30 1.77 -25.34
N ALA A 362 1.37 3.10 -25.22
CA ALA A 362 1.03 4.03 -26.30
C ALA A 362 1.97 3.88 -27.51
N ALA A 363 3.26 3.58 -27.29
CA ALA A 363 4.19 3.25 -28.36
C ALA A 363 3.82 1.93 -29.05
N GLN A 364 3.44 0.90 -28.27
CA GLN A 364 3.04 -0.41 -28.78
C GLN A 364 1.79 -0.31 -29.66
N THR A 365 0.73 0.36 -29.20
CA THR A 365 -0.51 0.56 -29.97
C THR A 365 -0.27 1.37 -31.25
N ALA A 366 0.61 2.38 -31.22
CA ALA A 366 0.97 3.13 -32.43
C ALA A 366 1.74 2.27 -33.46
N GLY A 367 2.56 1.32 -32.99
CA GLY A 367 3.21 0.32 -33.82
C GLY A 367 2.23 -0.67 -34.46
N GLU A 368 1.34 -1.25 -33.64
CA GLU A 368 0.32 -2.20 -34.07
C GLU A 368 -0.66 -1.57 -35.07
N LEU A 369 -1.09 -0.31 -34.85
CA LEU A 369 -1.89 0.44 -35.81
C LEU A 369 -1.18 0.59 -37.16
N LYS A 370 0.13 0.89 -37.15
CA LYS A 370 0.90 1.01 -38.38
C LYS A 370 1.02 -0.32 -39.14
N GLU A 371 1.20 -1.43 -38.43
CA GLU A 371 1.22 -2.78 -39.02
C GLU A 371 -0.16 -3.15 -39.59
N ALA A 372 -1.25 -2.87 -38.87
CA ALA A 372 -2.62 -3.08 -39.33
C ALA A 372 -2.94 -2.28 -40.60
N ARG A 373 -2.60 -0.98 -40.64
CA ARG A 373 -2.77 -0.14 -41.85
C ARG A 373 -1.97 -0.68 -43.04
N ALA A 374 -0.73 -1.13 -42.82
CA ALA A 374 0.11 -1.68 -43.87
C ALA A 374 -0.46 -3.00 -44.43
N LYS A 375 -0.87 -3.92 -43.55
CA LYS A 375 -1.53 -5.17 -43.96
C LYS A 375 -2.85 -4.90 -44.68
N ALA A 376 -3.69 -4.00 -44.17
CA ALA A 376 -4.96 -3.66 -44.81
C ALA A 376 -4.77 -3.03 -46.21
N GLN A 377 -3.63 -2.40 -46.50
CA GLN A 377 -3.29 -1.95 -47.86
C GLN A 377 -2.83 -3.08 -48.78
N GLU A 378 -2.13 -4.09 -48.27
CA GLU A 378 -1.79 -5.32 -49.02
C GLU A 378 -3.06 -6.14 -49.33
N ASP A 379 -3.94 -6.29 -48.35
CA ASP A 379 -5.25 -6.93 -48.51
C ASP A 379 -6.11 -6.14 -49.50
N LEU A 380 -6.21 -4.80 -49.37
CA LEU A 380 -6.93 -3.92 -50.30
C LEU A 380 -6.38 -4.02 -51.74
N HIS A 381 -5.07 -4.10 -51.92
CA HIS A 381 -4.46 -4.28 -53.25
C HIS A 381 -4.78 -5.64 -53.87
N SER A 382 -5.15 -6.62 -53.05
CA SER A 382 -5.57 -7.96 -53.47
C SER A 382 -7.07 -8.06 -53.77
N ILE A 383 -7.86 -7.00 -53.52
CA ILE A 383 -9.29 -6.97 -53.82
C ILE A 383 -9.51 -6.70 -55.32
N GLY A 384 -10.00 -7.73 -56.03
CA GLY A 384 -10.44 -7.60 -57.43
C GLY A 384 -11.64 -6.66 -57.59
N TYR A 385 -11.88 -6.19 -58.82
CA TYR A 385 -12.95 -5.26 -59.21
C TYR A 385 -12.97 -3.87 -58.54
N LEU A 386 -12.15 -3.63 -57.51
CA LEU A 386 -11.98 -2.31 -56.91
C LEU A 386 -10.92 -1.51 -57.69
N LEU A 387 -11.36 -0.73 -58.68
CA LEU A 387 -10.49 -0.02 -59.62
C LEU A 387 -10.66 1.51 -59.55
N GLY A 388 -9.71 2.23 -60.16
CA GLY A 388 -9.81 3.68 -60.37
C GLY A 388 -9.93 4.49 -59.07
N SER A 389 -10.96 5.35 -58.99
CA SER A 389 -11.25 6.22 -57.85
C SER A 389 -11.45 5.48 -56.53
N ASP A 390 -12.13 4.34 -56.59
CA ASP A 390 -12.63 3.64 -55.40
C ASP A 390 -11.45 3.06 -54.61
N TYR A 391 -10.51 2.43 -55.31
CA TYR A 391 -9.26 1.92 -54.71
C TYR A 391 -8.50 3.00 -53.94
N TYR A 392 -8.26 4.18 -54.54
CA TYR A 392 -7.54 5.26 -53.87
C TYR A 392 -8.34 5.84 -52.70
N THR A 393 -9.67 5.93 -52.83
CA THR A 393 -10.56 6.40 -51.75
C THR A 393 -10.46 5.49 -50.51
N TYR A 394 -10.52 4.16 -50.69
CA TYR A 394 -10.35 3.21 -49.58
C TYR A 394 -8.91 3.17 -49.06
N LYS A 395 -7.90 3.27 -49.93
CA LYS A 395 -6.49 3.33 -49.51
C LYS A 395 -6.23 4.52 -48.60
N ASP A 396 -6.79 5.69 -48.92
CA ASP A 396 -6.55 6.91 -48.17
C ASP A 396 -7.37 6.96 -46.87
N LYS A 397 -8.61 6.44 -46.86
CA LYS A 397 -9.32 6.09 -45.61
C LYS A 397 -8.45 5.23 -44.67
N ILE A 398 -7.77 4.18 -45.17
CA ILE A 398 -6.88 3.32 -44.36
C ILE A 398 -5.64 4.09 -43.86
N ASN A 399 -5.12 5.07 -44.61
CA ASN A 399 -4.00 5.89 -44.13
C ASN A 399 -4.40 6.81 -42.96
N ASP A 400 -5.64 7.28 -42.95
CA ASP A 400 -6.13 8.25 -41.96
C ASP A 400 -6.72 7.57 -40.70
N ALA A 401 -7.32 6.38 -40.84
CA ALA A 401 -7.96 5.59 -39.78
C ALA A 401 -7.17 5.54 -38.45
N ALA A 402 -7.70 6.13 -37.38
CA ALA A 402 -6.99 6.37 -36.12
C ALA A 402 -6.86 5.14 -35.22
N THR A 403 -7.64 4.09 -35.49
CA THR A 403 -7.71 2.85 -34.72
C THR A 403 -7.67 1.61 -35.61
N ILE A 404 -7.33 0.45 -35.02
CA ILE A 404 -7.30 -0.84 -35.75
C ILE A 404 -8.71 -1.25 -36.17
N ASP A 405 -9.73 -0.93 -35.37
CA ASP A 405 -11.13 -1.25 -35.68
C ASP A 405 -11.67 -0.43 -36.87
N GLU A 406 -11.30 0.85 -36.98
CA GLU A 406 -11.58 1.66 -38.18
C GLU A 406 -10.89 1.06 -39.42
N VAL A 407 -9.61 0.69 -39.33
CA VAL A 407 -8.88 0.03 -40.43
C VAL A 407 -9.60 -1.24 -40.89
N ASN A 408 -10.05 -2.07 -39.95
CA ASN A 408 -10.79 -3.30 -40.24
C ASN A 408 -12.16 -3.01 -40.89
N SER A 409 -12.90 -2.01 -40.40
CA SER A 409 -14.19 -1.59 -40.96
C SER A 409 -14.06 -1.07 -42.39
N ILE A 410 -13.05 -0.23 -42.65
CA ILE A 410 -12.78 0.33 -43.98
C ILE A 410 -12.39 -0.76 -44.98
N LEU A 411 -11.64 -1.78 -44.56
CA LEU A 411 -11.32 -2.94 -45.39
C LEU A 411 -12.57 -3.79 -45.68
N ALA A 412 -13.45 -3.98 -44.69
CA ALA A 412 -14.71 -4.71 -44.87
C ALA A 412 -15.68 -3.98 -45.82
N GLU A 413 -15.78 -2.65 -45.73
CA GLU A 413 -16.51 -1.81 -46.71
C GLU A 413 -15.97 -2.03 -48.13
N ALA A 414 -14.65 -2.01 -48.32
CA ALA A 414 -14.01 -2.21 -49.62
C ALA A 414 -14.30 -3.61 -50.20
N GLN A 415 -14.28 -4.65 -49.36
CA GLN A 415 -14.64 -6.02 -49.75
C GLN A 415 -16.12 -6.16 -50.13
N ALA A 416 -17.02 -5.45 -49.44
CA ALA A 416 -18.44 -5.44 -49.77
C ALA A 416 -18.70 -4.74 -51.12
N GLN A 417 -18.11 -3.55 -51.33
CA GLN A 417 -18.21 -2.81 -52.59
C GLN A 417 -17.66 -3.64 -53.78
N ALA A 418 -16.55 -4.34 -53.59
CA ALA A 418 -15.95 -5.19 -54.62
C ALA A 418 -16.84 -6.38 -55.02
N LYS A 419 -17.51 -7.04 -54.07
CA LYS A 419 -18.51 -8.08 -54.35
C LYS A 419 -19.68 -7.55 -55.16
N THR A 420 -20.15 -6.32 -54.86
CA THR A 420 -21.19 -5.67 -55.67
C THR A 420 -20.70 -5.33 -57.08
N GLN A 421 -19.44 -4.92 -57.26
CA GLN A 421 -18.85 -4.73 -58.60
C GLN A 421 -18.78 -6.06 -59.38
N GLU A 422 -18.31 -7.13 -58.76
CA GLU A 422 -18.23 -8.48 -59.36
C GLU A 422 -19.62 -9.01 -59.77
N ALA A 423 -20.63 -8.81 -58.92
CA ALA A 423 -22.01 -9.12 -59.22
C ALA A 423 -22.53 -8.29 -60.42
N ARG A 424 -22.26 -6.97 -60.47
CA ARG A 424 -22.65 -6.11 -61.62
C ARG A 424 -22.03 -6.58 -62.94
N GLU A 425 -20.74 -6.90 -62.96
CA GLU A 425 -20.06 -7.37 -64.18
C GLU A 425 -20.56 -8.74 -64.64
N THR A 426 -20.94 -9.62 -63.70
CA THR A 426 -21.58 -10.90 -64.01
C THR A 426 -23.00 -10.70 -64.55
N ALA A 427 -23.80 -9.86 -63.89
CA ALA A 427 -25.15 -9.53 -64.30
C ALA A 427 -25.20 -8.85 -65.69
N LYS A 428 -24.25 -7.95 -66.01
CA LYS A 428 -24.14 -7.36 -67.35
C LYS A 428 -23.91 -8.42 -68.44
N GLN A 429 -23.14 -9.47 -68.14
CA GLN A 429 -22.96 -10.61 -69.06
C GLN A 429 -24.25 -11.43 -69.22
N GLU A 430 -25.01 -11.67 -68.15
CA GLU A 430 -26.28 -12.39 -68.22
C GLU A 430 -27.38 -11.59 -68.97
N ILE A 431 -27.52 -10.29 -68.69
CA ILE A 431 -28.40 -9.38 -69.43
C ILE A 431 -28.01 -9.31 -70.92
N THR A 432 -26.71 -9.28 -71.23
CA THR A 432 -26.20 -9.40 -72.61
C THR A 432 -26.62 -10.71 -73.26
N GLN A 433 -26.56 -11.83 -72.55
CA GLN A 433 -26.99 -13.13 -73.07
C GLN A 433 -28.51 -13.19 -73.25
N PHE A 434 -29.32 -12.60 -72.37
CA PHE A 434 -30.78 -12.55 -72.53
C PHE A 434 -31.18 -11.76 -73.79
N TYR A 435 -30.44 -10.69 -74.13
CA TYR A 435 -30.62 -9.98 -75.39
C TYR A 435 -30.26 -10.84 -76.60
N TYR A 436 -29.12 -11.53 -76.60
CA TYR A 436 -28.73 -12.41 -77.72
C TYR A 436 -29.62 -13.65 -77.87
N ASP A 437 -30.20 -14.15 -76.77
CA ASP A 437 -31.22 -15.22 -76.77
C ASP A 437 -32.59 -14.74 -77.30
N GLY A 438 -32.79 -13.43 -77.49
CA GLY A 438 -34.07 -12.84 -77.88
C GLY A 438 -35.13 -12.85 -76.77
N LYS A 439 -34.73 -12.97 -75.50
CA LYS A 439 -35.62 -12.95 -74.32
C LYS A 439 -36.04 -11.52 -73.95
N ILE A 440 -35.18 -10.54 -74.23
CA ILE A 440 -35.42 -9.11 -74.04
C ILE A 440 -35.06 -8.33 -75.32
N SER A 441 -35.65 -7.15 -75.50
CA SER A 441 -35.33 -6.23 -76.60
C SER A 441 -34.04 -5.42 -76.37
N LEU A 442 -33.60 -4.66 -77.38
CA LEU A 442 -32.42 -3.79 -77.27
C LEU A 442 -32.67 -2.59 -76.33
N ASP A 443 -33.90 -2.07 -76.30
CA ASP A 443 -34.26 -0.96 -75.40
C ASP A 443 -34.35 -1.45 -73.95
N GLU A 444 -34.87 -2.66 -73.73
CA GLU A 444 -34.87 -3.36 -72.44
C GLU A 444 -33.43 -3.63 -71.96
N TYR A 445 -32.55 -4.10 -72.84
CA TYR A 445 -31.13 -4.30 -72.54
C TYR A 445 -30.48 -3.02 -71.98
N TYR A 446 -30.67 -1.87 -72.63
CA TYR A 446 -30.12 -0.59 -72.16
C TYR A 446 -30.80 -0.07 -70.88
N ASN A 447 -32.07 -0.42 -70.65
CA ASN A 447 -32.75 -0.14 -69.38
C ASN A 447 -32.11 -0.95 -68.24
N TYR A 448 -31.90 -2.25 -68.42
CA TYR A 448 -31.32 -3.12 -67.41
C TYR A 448 -29.84 -2.85 -67.14
N ASP A 449 -29.03 -2.55 -68.17
CA ASP A 449 -27.63 -2.12 -68.02
C ASP A 449 -27.51 -0.86 -67.13
N LYS A 450 -28.40 0.12 -67.36
CA LYS A 450 -28.50 1.35 -66.54
C LYS A 450 -29.02 1.09 -65.13
N LEU A 451 -29.92 0.13 -64.92
CA LEU A 451 -30.36 -0.28 -63.59
C LEU A 451 -29.22 -0.95 -62.81
N LEU A 452 -28.42 -1.80 -63.48
CA LEU A 452 -27.22 -2.41 -62.90
C LEU A 452 -26.18 -1.36 -62.49
N ASP A 453 -25.92 -0.35 -63.31
CA ASP A 453 -25.06 0.80 -62.95
C ASP A 453 -25.57 1.57 -61.70
N GLY A 454 -26.89 1.55 -61.46
CA GLY A 454 -27.52 2.22 -60.32
C GLY A 454 -27.59 1.39 -59.03
N ALA A 455 -27.43 0.07 -59.11
CA ALA A 455 -27.52 -0.86 -57.98
C ALA A 455 -26.38 -0.67 -56.97
N LYS A 456 -26.60 -1.00 -55.70
CA LYS A 456 -25.69 -0.74 -54.56
C LYS A 456 -25.40 -1.99 -53.72
N SER A 457 -26.25 -3.01 -53.78
CA SER A 457 -26.02 -4.32 -53.15
C SER A 457 -26.05 -5.46 -54.18
N VAL A 458 -25.52 -6.62 -53.78
CA VAL A 458 -25.65 -7.85 -54.58
C VAL A 458 -27.14 -8.22 -54.75
N ASP A 459 -27.94 -8.04 -53.70
CA ASP A 459 -29.39 -8.31 -53.69
C ASP A 459 -30.15 -7.45 -54.73
N GLU A 460 -29.78 -6.17 -54.88
CA GLU A 460 -30.36 -5.29 -55.91
C GLU A 460 -29.94 -5.74 -57.32
N VAL A 461 -28.69 -6.17 -57.50
CA VAL A 461 -28.18 -6.72 -58.77
C VAL A 461 -28.90 -8.02 -59.14
N GLU A 462 -29.04 -8.95 -58.19
CA GLU A 462 -29.75 -10.22 -58.39
C GLU A 462 -31.23 -9.99 -58.72
N ALA A 463 -31.90 -9.05 -58.03
CA ALA A 463 -33.27 -8.67 -58.33
C ALA A 463 -33.45 -8.14 -59.77
N ILE A 464 -32.49 -7.37 -60.29
CA ILE A 464 -32.50 -6.86 -61.67
C ILE A 464 -32.36 -8.01 -62.69
N VAL A 465 -31.44 -8.94 -62.48
CA VAL A 465 -31.29 -10.13 -63.35
C VAL A 465 -32.55 -11.00 -63.31
N ILE A 466 -33.12 -11.19 -62.12
CA ILE A 466 -34.37 -11.95 -61.93
C ILE A 466 -35.53 -11.28 -62.68
N ASP A 467 -35.68 -9.96 -62.62
CA ASP A 467 -36.74 -9.24 -63.35
C ASP A 467 -36.61 -9.40 -64.87
N ALA A 468 -35.40 -9.19 -65.40
CA ALA A 468 -35.11 -9.36 -66.83
C ALA A 468 -35.35 -10.79 -67.31
N SER A 469 -35.02 -11.79 -66.49
CA SER A 469 -35.30 -13.20 -66.80
C SER A 469 -36.80 -13.54 -66.87
N LYS A 470 -37.64 -12.75 -66.17
CA LYS A 470 -39.09 -12.96 -66.05
C LYS A 470 -39.91 -12.12 -67.03
N LEU A 471 -39.41 -10.98 -67.50
CA LEU A 471 -40.16 -10.01 -68.31
C LEU A 471 -40.98 -10.65 -69.45
N GLY A 472 -40.37 -11.56 -70.23
CA GLY A 472 -41.05 -12.27 -71.31
C GLY A 472 -42.22 -13.17 -70.85
N GLN A 473 -42.08 -13.83 -69.69
CA GLN A 473 -43.13 -14.64 -69.09
C GLN A 473 -44.24 -13.75 -68.50
N SER A 474 -43.87 -12.69 -67.77
CA SER A 474 -44.79 -11.69 -67.22
C SER A 474 -45.65 -11.07 -68.33
N ARG A 475 -45.05 -10.69 -69.46
CA ARG A 475 -45.77 -10.20 -70.66
C ARG A 475 -46.69 -11.26 -71.27
N TYR A 476 -46.28 -12.53 -71.30
CA TYR A 476 -47.11 -13.63 -71.83
C TYR A 476 -48.36 -13.86 -70.98
N ASP A 477 -48.20 -14.02 -69.66
CA ASP A 477 -49.31 -14.29 -68.75
C ASP A 477 -50.29 -13.09 -68.68
N ALA A 478 -49.77 -11.86 -68.66
CA ALA A 478 -50.57 -10.63 -68.78
C ALA A 478 -51.44 -10.62 -70.05
N LYS A 479 -50.85 -10.94 -71.22
CA LYS A 479 -51.59 -11.01 -72.50
C LYS A 479 -52.64 -12.13 -72.51
N GLN A 480 -52.39 -13.25 -71.83
CA GLN A 480 -53.35 -14.33 -71.68
C GLN A 480 -54.54 -13.93 -70.79
N GLU A 481 -54.30 -13.17 -69.71
CA GLU A 481 -55.36 -12.59 -68.87
C GLU A 481 -56.17 -11.53 -69.64
N ILE A 482 -55.51 -10.60 -70.33
CA ILE A 482 -56.16 -9.61 -71.21
C ILE A 482 -57.04 -10.29 -72.27
N LYS A 483 -56.52 -11.36 -72.91
CA LYS A 483 -57.28 -12.15 -73.88
C LYS A 483 -58.50 -12.81 -73.21
N GLY A 484 -58.35 -13.36 -72.00
CA GLY A 484 -59.44 -13.93 -71.23
C GLY A 484 -60.56 -12.93 -70.92
N TYR A 485 -60.23 -11.67 -70.63
CA TYR A 485 -61.23 -10.60 -70.48
C TYR A 485 -61.88 -10.21 -71.81
N GLY A 486 -61.14 -10.22 -72.93
CA GLY A 486 -61.69 -10.01 -74.27
C GLY A 486 -62.62 -11.13 -74.75
N ASP A 487 -62.27 -12.39 -74.51
CA ASP A 487 -63.10 -13.56 -74.84
C ASP A 487 -64.38 -13.63 -73.98
N ALA A 488 -64.40 -12.94 -72.82
CA ALA A 488 -65.53 -12.84 -71.91
C ALA A 488 -66.37 -11.56 -72.10
N ASP A 489 -66.23 -10.86 -73.23
CA ASP A 489 -66.89 -9.59 -73.57
C ASP A 489 -66.71 -8.45 -72.53
N LYS A 490 -65.69 -8.56 -71.65
CA LYS A 490 -65.34 -7.49 -70.67
C LYS A 490 -64.46 -6.40 -71.26
N LEU A 491 -63.74 -6.69 -72.35
CA LEU A 491 -62.94 -5.74 -73.11
C LEU A 491 -63.30 -5.84 -74.59
N THR A 492 -63.47 -4.71 -75.27
CA THR A 492 -63.58 -4.68 -76.72
C THR A 492 -62.23 -5.02 -77.38
N LYS A 493 -62.28 -5.38 -78.67
CA LYS A 493 -61.08 -5.65 -79.49
C LYS A 493 -60.12 -4.44 -79.56
N THR A 494 -60.62 -3.23 -79.33
CA THR A 494 -59.80 -2.00 -79.28
C THR A 494 -59.06 -1.90 -77.95
N GLU A 495 -59.74 -2.15 -76.82
CA GLU A 495 -59.11 -2.12 -75.49
C GLU A 495 -58.13 -3.29 -75.32
N VAL A 496 -58.47 -4.50 -75.78
CA VAL A 496 -57.52 -5.64 -75.83
C VAL A 496 -56.23 -5.26 -76.56
N LYS A 497 -56.33 -4.53 -77.68
CA LYS A 497 -55.15 -4.07 -78.43
C LYS A 497 -54.39 -2.96 -77.69
N TYR A 498 -55.09 -2.07 -76.99
CA TYR A 498 -54.49 -1.00 -76.18
C TYR A 498 -53.71 -1.59 -74.99
N TRP A 499 -54.33 -2.45 -74.18
CA TRP A 499 -53.70 -3.09 -73.03
C TRP A 499 -52.54 -4.01 -73.44
N ASN A 500 -52.69 -4.79 -74.51
CA ASN A 500 -51.57 -5.57 -75.05
C ASN A 500 -50.38 -4.68 -75.49
N LYS A 501 -50.63 -3.47 -76.01
CA LYS A 501 -49.56 -2.52 -76.34
C LYS A 501 -48.88 -2.00 -75.08
N LEU A 502 -49.62 -1.65 -74.02
CA LEU A 502 -49.02 -1.21 -72.75
C LEU A 502 -48.15 -2.30 -72.11
N VAL A 503 -48.55 -3.58 -72.23
CA VAL A 503 -47.72 -4.72 -71.79
C VAL A 503 -46.47 -4.90 -72.66
N ASP A 504 -46.53 -4.60 -73.96
CA ASP A 504 -45.35 -4.57 -74.84
C ASP A 504 -44.45 -3.35 -74.61
N ASP A 505 -45.00 -2.21 -74.20
CA ASP A 505 -44.25 -0.97 -73.92
C ASP A 505 -43.53 -1.00 -72.55
N ALA A 506 -44.01 -1.82 -71.60
CA ALA A 506 -43.45 -1.95 -70.25
C ALA A 506 -42.07 -2.63 -70.26
N MET A 507 -41.08 -2.06 -69.57
CA MET A 507 -39.65 -2.44 -69.65
C MET A 507 -39.20 -3.38 -68.52
N THR A 508 -40.06 -3.63 -67.53
CA THR A 508 -39.81 -4.48 -66.34
C THR A 508 -41.04 -5.32 -66.01
N SER A 509 -40.89 -6.45 -65.31
CA SER A 509 -42.07 -7.25 -64.90
C SER A 509 -42.96 -6.46 -63.93
N LYS A 510 -42.36 -5.56 -63.13
CA LYS A 510 -43.09 -4.64 -62.26
C LYS A 510 -44.00 -3.68 -63.04
N GLU A 511 -43.51 -3.08 -64.13
CA GLU A 511 -44.35 -2.23 -65.00
C GLU A 511 -45.45 -3.05 -65.69
N VAL A 512 -45.19 -4.31 -66.08
CA VAL A 512 -46.24 -5.21 -66.60
C VAL A 512 -47.31 -5.49 -65.54
N GLU A 513 -46.92 -5.70 -64.29
CA GLU A 513 -47.85 -5.86 -63.17
C GLU A 513 -48.63 -4.56 -62.85
N GLU A 514 -47.99 -3.39 -62.91
CA GLU A 514 -48.65 -2.09 -62.74
C GLU A 514 -49.68 -1.82 -63.85
N VAL A 515 -49.37 -2.20 -65.10
CA VAL A 515 -50.33 -2.18 -66.23
C VAL A 515 -51.51 -3.13 -65.97
N MET A 516 -51.25 -4.36 -65.54
CA MET A 516 -52.31 -5.34 -65.25
C MET A 516 -53.17 -4.94 -64.05
N ASN A 517 -52.59 -4.33 -63.01
CA ASN A 517 -53.34 -3.82 -61.87
C ASN A 517 -54.18 -2.60 -62.24
N SER A 518 -53.69 -1.74 -63.15
CA SER A 518 -54.48 -0.65 -63.74
C SER A 518 -55.70 -1.17 -64.52
N LEU A 519 -55.51 -2.21 -65.35
CA LEU A 519 -56.59 -2.89 -66.06
C LEU A 519 -57.61 -3.54 -65.11
N ARG A 520 -57.16 -4.28 -64.09
CA ARG A 520 -58.02 -4.88 -63.06
C ARG A 520 -58.82 -3.81 -62.32
N ALA A 521 -58.24 -2.64 -62.07
CA ALA A 521 -58.94 -1.50 -61.47
C ALA A 521 -60.01 -0.90 -62.40
N GLU A 522 -59.71 -0.68 -63.68
CA GLU A 522 -60.68 -0.16 -64.66
C GLU A 522 -61.85 -1.12 -64.89
N LEU A 523 -61.60 -2.44 -64.86
CA LEU A 523 -62.63 -3.47 -64.90
C LEU A 523 -63.41 -3.66 -63.58
N GLY A 524 -63.09 -2.91 -62.52
CA GLY A 524 -63.74 -3.04 -61.21
C GLY A 524 -63.45 -4.36 -60.48
N LEU A 525 -62.34 -5.02 -60.81
CA LEU A 525 -61.93 -6.34 -60.29
C LEU A 525 -60.94 -6.23 -59.11
N VAL A 526 -60.82 -5.06 -58.48
CA VAL A 526 -59.88 -4.82 -57.36
C VAL A 526 -60.22 -5.72 -56.16
N THR A 527 -59.28 -6.58 -55.79
CA THR A 527 -59.28 -7.23 -54.48
C THR A 527 -58.83 -6.22 -53.42
N SER A 528 -59.73 -5.84 -52.51
CA SER A 528 -59.47 -4.82 -51.48
C SER A 528 -58.58 -5.32 -50.32
N THR A 529 -57.31 -5.58 -50.63
CA THR A 529 -56.16 -5.73 -49.70
C THR A 529 -54.87 -5.44 -50.47
N ASP A 530 -53.96 -4.57 -50.04
CA ASP A 530 -54.04 -3.67 -48.88
C ASP A 530 -53.16 -2.42 -49.08
N THR A 531 -53.39 -1.37 -48.29
CA THR A 531 -52.51 -0.20 -48.25
C THR A 531 -51.45 -0.39 -47.17
N SER A 532 -50.24 -0.78 -47.56
CA SER A 532 -49.06 -0.61 -46.71
C SER A 532 -47.92 0.05 -47.47
N SER A 533 -47.95 1.37 -47.49
CA SER A 533 -46.76 2.19 -47.76
C SER A 533 -46.12 2.55 -46.42
N GLU A 534 -45.21 1.71 -45.92
CA GLU A 534 -44.20 2.18 -44.96
C GLU A 534 -42.89 2.47 -45.70
N THR A 535 -42.51 3.75 -45.67
CA THR A 535 -41.24 4.25 -46.22
C THR A 535 -40.32 4.59 -45.06
N SER A 536 -39.01 4.40 -45.25
CA SER A 536 -37.93 4.79 -44.33
C SER A 536 -37.83 3.96 -43.04
N ALA A 537 -36.83 3.08 -43.00
CA ALA A 537 -36.23 2.66 -41.75
C ALA A 537 -35.38 3.81 -41.17
N THR A 538 -35.76 4.35 -40.01
CA THR A 538 -34.90 5.20 -39.18
C THR A 538 -35.02 4.85 -37.70
N THR A 539 -33.92 4.35 -37.15
CA THR A 539 -33.47 4.53 -35.75
C THR A 539 -34.44 4.20 -34.59
N ASP A 540 -34.06 3.13 -33.89
CA ASP A 540 -33.75 3.13 -32.45
C ASP A 540 -34.76 2.73 -31.35
N THR A 541 -34.30 1.73 -30.59
CA THR A 541 -34.18 1.74 -29.11
C THR A 541 -35.36 1.33 -28.21
N SER A 542 -35.10 0.22 -27.49
CA SER A 542 -35.50 -0.14 -26.11
C SER A 542 -36.90 -0.64 -25.74
N SER A 543 -36.87 -1.90 -25.27
CA SER A 543 -37.27 -2.35 -23.92
C SER A 543 -38.75 -2.59 -23.57
N GLU A 544 -38.98 -3.80 -23.05
CA GLU A 544 -39.85 -4.12 -21.90
C GLU A 544 -41.39 -3.99 -22.06
N THR A 545 -42.24 -4.80 -21.40
CA THR A 545 -41.99 -5.84 -20.37
C THR A 545 -43.01 -7.01 -20.44
N SER A 546 -42.60 -8.16 -19.90
CA SER A 546 -43.39 -9.13 -19.10
C SER A 546 -44.76 -9.69 -19.55
N ALA A 547 -44.72 -10.96 -19.98
CA ALA A 547 -45.32 -12.13 -19.32
C ALA A 547 -46.79 -12.18 -18.82
N THR A 548 -47.52 -13.21 -19.29
CA THR A 548 -48.09 -14.34 -18.51
C THR A 548 -48.35 -15.50 -19.49
N THR A 549 -47.65 -16.64 -19.47
CA THR A 549 -47.75 -17.84 -18.59
C THR A 549 -49.00 -18.72 -18.76
N ASP A 550 -48.76 -20.04 -18.70
CA ASP A 550 -49.68 -21.18 -18.52
C ASP A 550 -50.57 -21.69 -19.69
N THR A 551 -50.79 -23.00 -19.88
CA THR A 551 -50.04 -24.22 -19.45
C THR A 551 -50.58 -25.49 -20.17
N SER A 552 -49.85 -26.61 -20.10
CA SER A 552 -50.24 -27.99 -20.53
C SER A 552 -50.34 -28.26 -22.05
N SER A 553 -49.59 -29.22 -22.63
CA SER A 553 -49.67 -30.70 -22.61
C SER A 553 -50.54 -31.25 -23.77
N GLU A 554 -50.36 -32.47 -24.31
CA GLU A 554 -49.70 -33.68 -23.79
C GLU A 554 -49.12 -34.60 -24.91
N THR A 555 -48.61 -35.77 -24.52
CA THR A 555 -47.72 -36.70 -25.27
C THR A 555 -48.34 -37.60 -26.35
N SER A 556 -47.58 -37.92 -27.41
CA SER A 556 -47.31 -39.28 -27.98
C SER A 556 -46.47 -39.15 -29.27
N ALA A 557 -45.39 -39.89 -29.60
CA ALA A 557 -44.85 -41.24 -29.33
C ALA A 557 -45.25 -42.34 -30.35
N THR A 558 -44.31 -42.76 -31.22
CA THR A 558 -43.84 -44.16 -31.50
C THR A 558 -43.15 -44.36 -32.88
N THR A 559 -41.95 -45.00 -32.93
CA THR A 559 -41.42 -46.00 -33.92
C THR A 559 -41.40 -45.74 -35.45
N ASP A 560 -40.47 -46.24 -36.30
CA ASP A 560 -39.25 -47.06 -36.09
C ASP A 560 -38.22 -47.08 -37.27
N THR A 561 -36.98 -47.44 -36.94
CA THR A 561 -35.85 -48.09 -37.70
C THR A 561 -35.63 -47.99 -39.23
N ASN A 562 -34.40 -47.61 -39.64
CA ASN A 562 -33.39 -48.51 -40.27
C ASN A 562 -31.99 -47.82 -40.28
N THR A 563 -30.81 -48.43 -40.01
CA THR A 563 -30.12 -49.64 -40.57
C THR A 563 -29.52 -49.36 -41.96
N SER A 564 -28.23 -49.56 -42.34
CA SER A 564 -26.97 -50.05 -41.71
C SER A 564 -25.79 -49.86 -42.72
N SER A 565 -24.48 -50.13 -42.52
CA SER A 565 -23.59 -50.50 -41.38
C SER A 565 -22.09 -50.57 -41.81
N GLU A 566 -21.14 -50.30 -40.90
CA GLU A 566 -19.79 -50.97 -40.79
C GLU A 566 -18.72 -50.79 -41.93
N THR A 567 -17.40 -51.10 -41.80
CA THR A 567 -16.52 -51.53 -40.67
C THR A 567 -15.03 -51.09 -40.81
N SER A 568 -14.27 -51.33 -39.73
CA SER A 568 -12.80 -51.41 -39.50
C SER A 568 -11.95 -52.17 -40.58
N ALA A 569 -10.59 -52.31 -40.53
CA ALA A 569 -9.65 -52.29 -39.40
C ALA A 569 -8.14 -52.02 -39.75
N THR A 570 -7.29 -52.14 -38.71
CA THR A 570 -5.84 -51.89 -38.56
C THR A 570 -4.86 -52.90 -39.18
N THR A 571 -3.60 -52.50 -39.46
CA THR A 571 -2.36 -53.05 -38.82
C THR A 571 -1.07 -52.28 -39.19
N ASP A 572 -0.04 -52.34 -38.35
CA ASP A 572 1.32 -51.79 -38.55
C ASP A 572 2.27 -52.74 -39.30
N THR A 573 3.35 -52.22 -39.92
CA THR A 573 4.73 -52.74 -39.67
C THR A 573 5.88 -51.84 -40.18
N ASN A 574 7.07 -52.12 -39.66
CA ASN A 574 8.34 -51.36 -39.73
C ASN A 574 9.28 -51.85 -40.86
N THR A 575 10.27 -51.05 -41.31
CA THR A 575 11.70 -51.39 -41.65
C THR A 575 12.41 -50.24 -42.40
N SER A 576 13.76 -50.22 -42.43
CA SER A 576 14.63 -49.09 -42.86
C SER A 576 15.82 -49.52 -43.75
N SER A 577 16.33 -48.62 -44.62
CA SER A 577 17.69 -48.69 -45.22
C SER A 577 18.15 -47.41 -45.95
N GLU A 578 19.34 -46.89 -45.58
CA GLU A 578 20.56 -46.55 -46.38
C GLU A 578 20.50 -46.09 -47.87
N THR A 579 21.45 -45.32 -48.47
CA THR A 579 22.52 -44.34 -48.08
C THR A 579 23.02 -43.56 -49.34
N SER A 580 23.82 -42.47 -49.16
CA SER A 580 24.68 -41.78 -50.17
C SER A 580 24.00 -40.91 -51.27
N THR A 581 24.59 -39.84 -51.87
CA THR A 581 25.99 -39.32 -51.84
C THR A 581 26.10 -37.77 -51.99
N LYS A 582 27.27 -37.22 -51.65
CA LYS A 582 27.82 -35.83 -51.75
C LYS A 582 28.06 -35.39 -53.24
N PRO A 583 27.98 -34.10 -53.70
CA PRO A 583 28.96 -33.05 -53.29
C PRO A 583 28.62 -31.54 -53.26
N THR A 584 29.56 -30.85 -52.60
CA THR A 584 29.74 -29.42 -52.30
C THR A 584 30.44 -28.59 -53.39
N SER A 585 30.06 -27.31 -53.56
CA SER A 585 30.94 -26.15 -53.88
C SER A 585 30.13 -24.83 -53.90
N SER A 586 30.68 -23.62 -53.97
CA SER A 586 31.80 -23.01 -53.19
C SER A 586 31.80 -21.49 -53.40
N THR A 587 32.01 -20.69 -52.36
CA THR A 587 31.94 -19.21 -52.42
C THR A 587 33.25 -18.54 -52.88
N THR A 588 33.12 -17.36 -53.48
CA THR A 588 34.10 -16.22 -53.50
C THR A 588 34.98 -16.03 -54.74
N GLY A 589 34.87 -14.84 -55.35
CA GLY A 589 35.95 -14.16 -56.08
C GLY A 589 35.44 -13.14 -57.12
N LYS A 590 36.13 -12.04 -57.43
CA LYS A 590 37.13 -11.21 -56.72
C LYS A 590 37.28 -9.89 -57.51
N THR A 591 37.53 -8.75 -56.86
CA THR A 591 37.68 -7.43 -57.50
C THR A 591 39.04 -7.20 -58.17
N THR A 592 39.10 -6.40 -59.25
CA THR A 592 40.31 -5.65 -59.70
C THR A 592 40.03 -4.54 -60.73
N GLY A 593 40.65 -3.36 -60.53
CA GLY A 593 40.83 -2.30 -61.56
C GLY A 593 39.73 -1.21 -61.66
N LYS A 594 40.01 0.05 -62.04
CA LYS A 594 41.31 0.73 -62.26
C LYS A 594 41.18 2.27 -62.13
N THR A 595 42.31 2.94 -61.86
CA THR A 595 42.59 4.37 -61.60
C THR A 595 42.12 5.46 -62.60
N THR A 596 41.66 6.62 -62.09
CA THR A 596 42.13 8.04 -62.29
C THR A 596 41.14 9.02 -61.61
N GLY A 597 41.41 10.28 -61.23
CA GLY A 597 42.64 11.10 -61.11
C GLY A 597 42.32 12.63 -61.11
N LYS A 598 43.16 13.50 -60.48
CA LYS A 598 43.11 15.01 -60.49
C LYS A 598 41.90 15.70 -59.78
N THR A 599 41.91 16.96 -59.28
CA THR A 599 42.94 17.93 -58.77
C THR A 599 42.31 19.08 -57.95
N THR A 600 42.93 19.51 -56.82
CA THR A 600 42.98 20.89 -56.21
C THR A 600 41.66 21.66 -55.87
N THR A 601 41.57 22.72 -55.04
CA THR A 601 42.55 23.69 -54.47
C THR A 601 42.03 24.42 -53.20
N THR A 602 42.88 24.71 -52.19
CA THR A 602 42.85 25.86 -51.20
C THR A 602 41.59 26.10 -50.32
N THR A 603 41.58 26.84 -49.18
CA THR A 603 42.53 27.72 -48.43
C THR A 603 42.08 27.70 -46.94
N ALA A 604 42.87 27.39 -45.91
CA ALA A 604 44.06 28.03 -45.32
C ALA A 604 43.81 29.16 -44.28
N LYS A 605 44.09 28.88 -43.00
CA LYS A 605 44.43 29.90 -41.97
C LYS A 605 45.40 29.31 -40.92
N LYS A 606 45.73 30.04 -39.84
CA LYS A 606 47.05 29.96 -39.16
C LYS A 606 47.03 30.33 -37.67
N GLY A 607 47.85 29.65 -36.87
CA GLY A 607 48.08 29.86 -35.41
C GLY A 607 48.09 28.50 -34.67
N THR A 608 49.17 27.91 -34.13
CA THR A 608 50.43 28.43 -33.50
C THR A 608 50.09 29.14 -32.17
N VAL A 609 50.58 28.74 -30.97
CA VAL A 609 51.95 28.41 -30.47
C VAL A 609 51.84 27.29 -29.38
N THR A 610 52.50 26.13 -29.44
CA THR A 610 53.87 25.74 -29.00
C THR A 610 54.16 25.71 -27.48
N SER A 611 54.37 24.52 -26.88
CA SER A 611 55.30 24.31 -25.74
C SER A 611 55.79 22.86 -25.60
N THR A 612 57.06 22.71 -25.22
CA THR A 612 57.87 21.48 -24.98
C THR A 612 57.33 20.56 -23.88
N ALA A 613 57.41 19.22 -23.86
CA ALA A 613 58.36 18.20 -24.37
C ALA A 613 59.47 17.72 -23.38
N LYS A 614 59.24 16.57 -22.68
CA LYS A 614 60.26 15.68 -22.05
C LYS A 614 59.60 14.39 -21.52
N LYS A 615 60.24 13.22 -21.33
CA LYS A 615 61.09 12.37 -22.21
C LYS A 615 61.30 10.98 -21.54
N ALA A 616 61.01 9.90 -22.28
CA ALA A 616 61.49 8.50 -22.09
C ALA A 616 61.08 7.68 -20.85
N GLY A 617 60.95 6.36 -21.05
CA GLY A 617 60.72 5.32 -20.04
C GLY A 617 60.40 3.97 -20.71
N GLN A 618 61.36 3.05 -20.79
CA GLN A 618 61.25 1.73 -21.44
C GLN A 618 60.19 0.85 -20.72
N SER A 619 59.34 0.06 -21.38
CA SER A 619 59.58 -1.02 -22.36
C SER A 619 60.28 -2.26 -21.78
N THR A 620 59.50 -3.28 -21.42
CA THR A 620 59.82 -4.70 -21.65
C THR A 620 58.56 -5.50 -22.01
N VAL A 621 58.74 -6.57 -22.80
CA VAL A 621 57.68 -7.51 -23.18
C VAL A 621 57.98 -8.86 -22.51
N ALA A 622 56.97 -9.48 -21.93
CA ALA A 622 57.00 -10.89 -21.50
C ALA A 622 55.83 -11.65 -22.13
N LYS A 623 56.09 -12.88 -22.59
CA LYS A 623 55.12 -13.70 -23.34
C LYS A 623 54.48 -14.79 -22.49
N LYS A 624 53.19 -15.00 -22.75
CA LYS A 624 52.51 -16.30 -22.90
C LYS A 624 52.62 -17.32 -21.75
N ALA A 625 51.47 -17.59 -21.12
CA ALA A 625 51.06 -18.95 -20.74
C ALA A 625 49.56 -19.13 -21.08
N GLU A 626 49.19 -20.30 -21.59
CA GLU A 626 47.80 -20.70 -21.86
C GLU A 626 47.33 -21.66 -20.77
N ALA A 627 46.03 -21.68 -20.42
CA ALA A 627 45.24 -22.92 -20.27
C ALA A 627 43.80 -22.72 -19.76
N LYS A 628 42.91 -23.61 -20.23
CA LYS A 628 41.74 -24.17 -19.54
C LYS A 628 40.63 -23.21 -19.06
N LYS A 629 39.80 -22.84 -20.03
CA LYS A 629 38.33 -22.87 -19.89
C LYS A 629 37.89 -24.14 -19.14
N ALA A 630 37.06 -23.99 -18.11
CA ALA A 630 36.39 -25.09 -17.40
C ALA A 630 34.91 -24.74 -17.21
N GLU A 631 34.01 -25.67 -17.51
CA GLU A 631 32.57 -25.45 -17.38
C GLU A 631 32.11 -25.74 -15.94
N ALA A 632 31.34 -24.81 -15.36
CA ALA A 632 30.71 -25.00 -14.05
C ALA A 632 29.19 -24.86 -14.20
N LYS A 633 28.52 -25.95 -14.59
CA LYS A 633 27.06 -26.06 -14.42
C LYS A 633 26.75 -26.00 -12.93
N LYS A 634 26.14 -24.92 -12.45
CA LYS A 634 25.60 -24.83 -11.08
C LYS A 634 24.08 -24.91 -11.13
N ALA A 635 23.51 -25.76 -10.28
CA ALA A 635 22.11 -26.15 -10.36
C ALA A 635 21.16 -25.05 -9.86
N LEU A 636 19.91 -25.09 -10.35
CA LEU A 636 18.80 -24.38 -9.74
C LEU A 636 18.54 -24.94 -8.34
N PRO A 637 18.35 -24.10 -7.30
CA PRO A 637 17.72 -24.55 -6.07
C PRO A 637 16.24 -24.85 -6.34
N LYS A 638 15.71 -25.94 -5.76
CA LYS A 638 14.26 -26.20 -5.76
C LYS A 638 13.61 -25.37 -4.66
N THR A 639 12.56 -24.63 -4.99
CA THR A 639 11.69 -23.98 -4.02
C THR A 639 10.49 -24.86 -3.71
N ASN A 640 10.53 -25.56 -2.58
CA ASN A 640 9.31 -25.81 -1.81
C ASN A 640 9.22 -24.68 -0.78
N ASP A 641 8.12 -23.94 -0.74
CA ASP A 641 7.16 -24.14 0.35
C ASP A 641 5.84 -23.42 0.12
N THR A 642 4.78 -24.06 0.63
CA THR A 642 3.37 -23.67 0.53
C THR A 642 3.04 -22.47 1.42
N VAL A 643 2.28 -21.50 0.92
CA VAL A 643 1.43 -20.64 1.77
C VAL A 643 0.12 -20.28 1.08
N ASN A 644 -0.90 -20.00 1.90
CA ASN A 644 -2.31 -20.06 1.55
C ASN A 644 -2.81 -19.06 0.51
N SER A 645 -3.84 -19.51 -0.20
CA SER A 645 -4.88 -18.71 -0.86
C SER A 645 -5.47 -17.64 0.07
N GLY A 646 -5.65 -16.43 -0.47
CA GLY A 646 -6.19 -15.24 0.22
C GLY A 646 -7.21 -14.49 -0.62
N LEU A 647 -8.39 -15.10 -0.77
CA LEU A 647 -9.68 -14.53 -1.17
C LEU A 647 -9.80 -12.99 -1.12
N VAL A 648 -9.91 -12.33 -2.28
CA VAL A 648 -10.62 -11.05 -2.44
C VAL A 648 -11.46 -11.13 -3.70
N ALA A 649 -12.76 -10.83 -3.61
CA ALA A 649 -13.68 -10.81 -4.74
C ALA A 649 -14.71 -9.69 -4.60
N GLY A 650 -14.92 -8.94 -5.68
CA GLY A 650 -16.10 -8.07 -5.89
C GLY A 650 -16.06 -6.67 -5.25
N GLY A 651 -16.50 -5.68 -6.02
CA GLY A 651 -16.76 -4.30 -5.58
C GLY A 651 -15.68 -3.29 -6.00
N LEU A 652 -16.04 -2.11 -6.54
CA LEU A 652 -17.36 -1.64 -6.95
C LEU A 652 -17.27 -0.57 -8.07
N MET A 653 -18.41 -0.23 -8.67
CA MET A 653 -18.58 0.78 -9.71
C MET A 653 -18.30 2.23 -9.25
N SER A 654 -18.24 3.12 -10.25
CA SER A 654 -18.55 4.57 -10.21
C SER A 654 -17.42 5.56 -9.90
N VAL A 655 -16.97 6.25 -10.95
CA VAL A 655 -16.57 7.67 -10.90
C VAL A 655 -17.34 8.41 -11.99
N LEU A 656 -18.23 9.34 -11.60
CA LEU A 656 -18.81 10.31 -12.54
C LEU A 656 -17.78 11.40 -12.84
N THR A 657 -17.48 11.64 -14.11
CA THR A 657 -16.72 12.83 -14.52
C THR A 657 -17.61 14.06 -14.50
N ALA A 658 -17.62 14.78 -13.37
CA ALA A 658 -18.39 16.00 -13.19
C ALA A 658 -17.49 17.26 -13.09
N ALA A 659 -17.92 18.33 -13.75
CA ALA A 659 -17.49 19.72 -13.59
C ALA A 659 -15.99 20.06 -13.74
N PHE A 660 -15.63 20.65 -14.88
CA PHE A 660 -14.57 21.68 -14.94
C PHE A 660 -15.03 22.90 -15.75
N LEU A 661 -15.96 23.67 -15.17
CA LEU A 661 -16.29 25.02 -15.63
C LEU A 661 -15.38 26.03 -14.91
N PHE A 662 -14.41 26.61 -15.63
CA PHE A 662 -13.60 27.70 -15.07
C PHE A 662 -13.59 28.93 -15.98
N PHE A 663 -13.97 30.07 -15.42
CA PHE A 663 -14.03 31.35 -16.11
C PHE A 663 -12.63 31.86 -16.47
N ARG A 664 -12.44 32.36 -17.70
CA ARG A 664 -11.41 33.36 -17.99
C ARG A 664 -11.93 34.46 -18.94
N LYS A 665 -12.56 35.46 -18.35
CA LYS A 665 -12.88 36.75 -18.99
C LYS A 665 -11.56 37.44 -19.38
N GLY A 666 -11.39 37.85 -20.63
CA GLY A 666 -10.04 38.04 -21.19
C GLY A 666 -9.81 39.15 -22.23
N LYS A 667 -10.85 39.75 -22.81
CA LYS A 667 -10.88 41.06 -23.48
C LYS A 667 -12.32 41.44 -23.78
#